data_AF-A0A367PPA3-F1
#
_entry.id   AF-A0A367PPA3-F1
#
_cell.length_a   1.000
_cell.length_b   1.000
_cell.length_c   1.000
_cell.angle_alpha   90.00
_cell.angle_beta   90.00
_cell.angle_gamma   90.00
#
_symmetry.space_group_name_H-M   'P 1'
#
loop_
_entity.id
_entity.type
_entity.pdbx_description
1 polymer ?
#
loop_
_entity_poly.entity_id
_entity_poly.type
_entity_poly.pdbx_seq_one_letter_code
_entity_poly.pdbx_strand_id
1 'polypeptide(L)'
;MAQCTRCGSENPIGANFCQQCGSSLIRQCRRCGYAVPPGARFCSACGEPCSDLAPAAPASPASYTPPHLAERIRSEQAALEARGEPAGERKTITVLFADMAGSTALIHDLDPEEAHRLITPVIELMMEAVHYYEGYVAKSLGDGILALFGAPIAHEDHPQRALYAALRMQKAMQRHSDRLRLEQGISLQIRVGIHTGEVVVRSIRKDDLHTDYDPVGHTIHIASRMETMAALSSIFVSESTHRLAEGYFAFKPLGVAQVKGIPMPLAVYELTGTGPLRTRLQVAAHRGLARFVGREAELETLQRALELSAAGQGQIVAVVGEAGVGKSRLFHEFKARLAGGCLTLETFSVSHGKAFAYLPLIELVKNYFQIEVHDDERRYREKVAGRVMMLDRALEDVLPYLLHLLGISEPGSALPNMDARIRRQRTFEAITSLLCRESRNQPLVLLFEDLQWLDSETEAFLNVLIDRLPGARILLLLNYRPEYQHGWGQKDFYIPLRLDPLGQAEAQQLLAALLGDDPALMPLKGLILEKTEGNPFFMEEVVQTLCEEKALLGEPGHYRIEKTPAALHIPTTVQGVLAARIDRLPRAGKDLLQTLAVIGKEFSLSLIQRVVAQPDEQLRPLLAQLELGEFIYERPAFPDIEYTFKHALTQEVAGNSLLTEQRTALHQRTAQAIEALFQNQLKDHYSELARHYSLGGNDPKAVEYLQYTGQQAVQRSAYHEAISHLNAALALLGRQPDTPERARQELALRLAIGPALTAARGFASSDVEATYSRALALCGPARDTPELFPTLVGLRTYFSLRAEHAKAYELGEQLLRLAEQKKDPELLGEAHVSLATTSYYLGRFSLAHAHVREALALYGAGSHLTHLNVHGVDPEVRALSTSALVLWSLGYPDQASKSAQDGLALARQLSHPFSLGHALCQTAELHHLRREPQLTQEYAEAAITLSTEQGFPLWLGWTTILRGWALAEQGQPEPGIAQMREGLAAYHATGAALGRSHFQCLLAHAYGRQGQLQSGLSALAEAKDAMDKTGEHYCEAEWHRIKGELLLQGQSSPGLRPDGNAEAEACFHKAIDIARQQHARSFELRAAVNLAHLWRQQGKVEPATQLLAGIKAGFTEGFDSADMRDLALA
;
A
#
# COMPACT_ATOMS: atom_id res chain seq x y z
N MET A 1 37.00 -55.59 -27.33
CA MET A 1 37.55 -54.98 -28.57
C MET A 1 38.55 -53.92 -28.18
N ALA A 2 39.61 -53.71 -28.96
CA ALA A 2 40.65 -52.72 -28.67
C ALA A 2 40.41 -51.46 -29.51
N GLN A 3 40.20 -50.31 -28.86
CA GLN A 3 39.98 -49.04 -29.58
C GLN A 3 41.31 -48.37 -29.93
N CYS A 4 41.47 -47.98 -31.19
CA CYS A 4 42.68 -47.29 -31.64
C CYS A 4 42.72 -45.86 -31.07
N THR A 5 43.77 -45.52 -30.33
CA THR A 5 43.92 -44.18 -29.73
C THR A 5 44.16 -43.07 -30.76
N ARG A 6 44.50 -43.42 -32.01
CA ARG A 6 44.75 -42.44 -33.07
C ARG A 6 43.51 -42.11 -33.90
N CYS A 7 42.66 -43.09 -34.20
CA CYS A 7 41.51 -42.89 -35.09
C CYS A 7 40.16 -43.34 -34.48
N GLY A 8 40.16 -43.81 -33.23
CA GLY A 8 38.95 -44.21 -32.51
C GLY A 8 38.29 -45.50 -32.97
N SER A 9 38.83 -46.21 -33.97
CA SER A 9 38.21 -47.42 -34.52
C SER A 9 38.39 -48.64 -33.62
N GLU A 10 37.36 -49.49 -33.56
CA GLU A 10 37.39 -50.75 -32.82
C GLU A 10 38.13 -51.84 -33.60
N ASN A 11 39.03 -52.54 -32.93
CA ASN A 11 39.84 -53.61 -33.52
C ASN A 11 39.61 -54.95 -32.79
N PRO A 12 39.77 -56.09 -33.48
CA PRO A 12 39.68 -57.42 -32.88
C PRO A 12 40.66 -57.61 -31.71
N ILE A 13 40.26 -58.42 -30.73
CA ILE A 13 41.12 -58.76 -29.59
C ILE A 13 42.33 -59.57 -30.11
N GLY A 14 43.54 -59.05 -29.91
CA GLY A 14 44.80 -59.66 -30.40
C GLY A 14 45.42 -58.99 -31.63
N ALA A 15 44.82 -57.92 -32.19
CA ALA A 15 45.42 -57.17 -33.29
C ALA A 15 46.61 -56.30 -32.82
N ASN A 16 47.77 -56.45 -33.46
CA ASN A 16 48.98 -55.69 -33.15
C ASN A 16 49.03 -54.30 -33.81
N PHE A 17 48.26 -54.11 -34.87
CA PHE A 17 48.12 -52.86 -35.62
C PHE A 17 46.65 -52.59 -35.91
N CYS A 18 46.29 -51.31 -35.97
CA CYS A 18 44.94 -50.87 -36.31
C CYS A 18 44.64 -51.21 -37.77
N GLN A 19 43.54 -51.94 -38.01
CA GLN A 19 43.14 -52.34 -39.36
C GLN A 19 42.72 -51.16 -40.25
N GLN A 20 42.43 -50.00 -39.66
CA GLN A 20 41.94 -48.82 -40.39
C GLN A 20 43.02 -47.76 -40.66
N CYS A 21 44.01 -47.59 -39.78
CA CYS A 21 45.06 -46.58 -39.97
C CYS A 21 46.49 -47.11 -39.84
N GLY A 22 46.69 -48.43 -39.68
CA GLY A 22 47.99 -49.07 -39.60
C GLY A 22 48.82 -48.75 -38.36
N SER A 23 48.29 -47.98 -37.41
CA SER A 23 49.01 -47.57 -36.20
C SER A 23 49.14 -48.73 -35.21
N SER A 24 50.31 -48.90 -34.59
CA SER A 24 50.51 -50.00 -33.63
C SER A 24 49.59 -49.86 -32.42
N LEU A 25 48.97 -50.97 -32.03
CA LEU A 25 48.09 -51.07 -30.85
C LEU A 25 48.82 -51.62 -29.62
N ILE A 26 50.06 -52.09 -29.80
CA ILE A 26 50.94 -52.55 -28.73
C ILE A 26 51.53 -51.32 -28.03
N ARG A 27 51.38 -51.26 -26.71
CA ARG A 27 52.00 -50.22 -25.88
C ARG A 27 53.32 -50.73 -25.33
N GLN A 28 54.29 -49.85 -25.09
CA GLN A 28 55.45 -50.21 -24.29
C GLN A 28 55.20 -49.86 -22.83
N CYS A 29 55.54 -50.77 -21.92
CA CYS A 29 55.48 -50.50 -20.50
C CYS A 29 56.42 -49.32 -20.18
N ARG A 30 55.90 -48.28 -19.52
CA ARG A 30 56.67 -47.07 -19.19
C ARG A 30 57.87 -47.35 -18.28
N ARG A 31 57.81 -48.43 -17.49
CA ARG A 31 58.87 -48.79 -16.54
C ARG A 31 59.96 -49.69 -17.12
N CYS A 32 59.60 -50.71 -17.90
CA CYS A 32 60.58 -51.70 -18.39
C CYS A 32 60.68 -51.81 -19.91
N GLY A 33 59.89 -51.05 -20.68
CA GLY A 33 59.90 -51.06 -22.14
C GLY A 33 59.27 -52.30 -22.79
N TYR A 34 58.80 -53.27 -22.01
CA TYR A 34 58.21 -54.51 -22.53
C TYR A 34 56.92 -54.24 -23.32
N ALA A 35 56.72 -54.97 -24.42
CA ALA A 35 55.53 -54.85 -25.27
C ALA A 35 54.28 -55.39 -24.55
N VAL A 36 53.31 -54.52 -24.33
CA VAL A 36 52.05 -54.79 -23.64
C VAL A 36 50.90 -54.84 -24.66
N PRO A 37 50.15 -55.96 -24.75
CA PRO A 37 49.03 -56.07 -25.66
C PRO A 37 47.87 -55.15 -25.25
N PRO A 38 47.06 -54.67 -26.22
CA PRO A 38 45.95 -53.78 -25.95
C PRO A 38 44.89 -54.46 -25.05
N GLY A 39 44.65 -53.89 -23.88
CA GLY A 39 43.68 -54.39 -22.88
C GLY A 39 44.30 -55.02 -21.62
N ALA A 40 45.62 -55.24 -21.58
CA ALA A 40 46.29 -55.69 -20.37
C ALA A 40 46.29 -54.60 -19.29
N ARG A 41 45.78 -54.92 -18.09
CA ARG A 41 45.73 -54.00 -16.94
C ARG A 41 47.09 -53.85 -16.23
N PHE A 42 47.99 -54.80 -16.41
CA PHE A 42 49.34 -54.80 -15.83
C PHE A 42 50.35 -55.34 -16.85
N CYS A 43 51.61 -54.89 -16.74
CA CYS A 43 52.72 -55.43 -17.51
C CYS A 43 53.06 -56.84 -17.00
N SER A 44 53.01 -57.84 -17.87
CA SER A 44 53.33 -59.23 -17.51
C SER A 44 54.80 -59.46 -17.15
N ALA A 45 55.70 -58.53 -17.50
CA ALA A 45 57.13 -58.66 -17.23
C ALA A 45 57.57 -58.00 -15.89
N CYS A 46 56.93 -56.90 -15.47
CA CYS A 46 57.34 -56.16 -14.27
C CYS A 46 56.21 -55.81 -13.30
N GLY A 47 54.96 -56.16 -13.61
CA GLY A 47 53.80 -55.91 -12.77
C GLY A 47 53.26 -54.46 -12.80
N GLU A 48 53.88 -53.56 -13.56
CA GLU A 48 53.47 -52.15 -13.61
C GLU A 48 52.03 -51.99 -14.16
N PRO A 49 51.15 -51.23 -13.51
CA PRO A 49 49.79 -50.97 -14.00
C PRO A 49 49.81 -50.25 -15.35
N CYS A 50 48.99 -50.71 -16.29
CA CYS A 50 48.93 -50.21 -17.66
C CYS A 50 47.69 -49.32 -17.94
N SER A 51 46.92 -48.97 -16.90
CA SER A 51 45.71 -48.14 -16.98
C SER A 51 45.70 -47.00 -15.96
N ASP A 52 45.31 -45.80 -16.40
CA ASP A 52 45.07 -44.59 -15.59
C ASP A 52 43.72 -44.63 -14.80
N LEU A 53 43.25 -45.82 -14.42
CA LEU A 53 42.05 -45.96 -13.57
C LEU A 53 42.47 -46.26 -12.14
N ALA A 54 42.82 -45.20 -11.41
CA ALA A 54 42.83 -45.21 -9.96
C ALA A 54 41.40 -45.40 -9.41
N PRO A 55 41.20 -46.02 -8.24
CA PRO A 55 39.91 -45.99 -7.56
C PRO A 55 39.45 -44.54 -7.37
N ALA A 56 38.15 -44.28 -7.55
CA ALA A 56 37.58 -42.94 -7.45
C ALA A 56 37.92 -42.32 -6.08
N ALA A 57 38.78 -41.30 -6.10
CA ALA A 57 38.96 -40.38 -4.99
C ALA A 57 37.63 -39.63 -4.72
N PRO A 58 37.39 -39.14 -3.49
CA PRO A 58 36.25 -38.26 -3.23
C PRO A 58 36.23 -37.12 -4.26
N ALA A 59 35.03 -36.79 -4.73
CA ALA A 59 34.83 -35.77 -5.75
C ALA A 59 35.52 -34.45 -5.32
N SER A 60 36.51 -34.03 -6.10
CA SER A 60 37.28 -32.81 -5.80
C SER A 60 36.36 -31.57 -5.83
N PRO A 61 36.63 -30.50 -5.07
CA PRO A 61 35.81 -29.28 -5.08
C PRO A 61 35.48 -28.70 -6.46
N ALA A 62 36.36 -28.92 -7.44
CA ALA A 62 36.15 -28.51 -8.82
C ALA A 62 34.94 -29.17 -9.52
N SER A 63 34.49 -30.36 -9.09
CA SER A 63 33.41 -31.09 -9.78
C SER A 63 32.01 -30.55 -9.48
N TYR A 64 31.87 -29.78 -8.40
CA TYR A 64 30.59 -29.23 -7.96
C TYR A 64 30.58 -27.70 -7.85
N THR A 65 31.71 -27.04 -8.17
CA THR A 65 31.81 -25.58 -8.27
C THR A 65 31.24 -25.11 -9.61
N PRO A 66 30.29 -24.16 -9.64
CA PRO A 66 29.76 -23.63 -10.90
C PRO A 66 30.84 -23.02 -11.80
N PRO A 67 30.71 -23.08 -13.14
CA PRO A 67 31.75 -22.63 -14.08
C PRO A 67 32.24 -21.19 -13.87
N HIS A 68 31.32 -20.26 -13.60
CA HIS A 68 31.63 -18.85 -13.37
C HIS A 68 32.45 -18.62 -12.09
N LEU A 69 32.15 -19.37 -11.03
CA LEU A 69 32.88 -19.28 -9.76
C LEU A 69 34.26 -19.94 -9.92
N ALA A 70 34.34 -21.08 -10.62
CA ALA A 70 35.61 -21.73 -10.95
C ALA A 70 36.53 -20.86 -11.82
N GLU A 71 35.98 -19.99 -12.67
CA GLU A 71 36.75 -19.01 -13.45
C GLU A 71 37.27 -17.87 -12.57
N ARG A 72 36.45 -17.29 -11.69
CA ARG A 72 36.89 -16.26 -10.71
C ARG A 72 37.96 -16.79 -9.76
N ILE A 73 37.82 -18.03 -9.29
CA ILE A 73 38.82 -18.67 -8.42
C ILE A 73 40.15 -18.80 -9.17
N ARG A 74 40.12 -19.20 -10.46
CA ARG A 74 41.32 -19.29 -11.30
C ARG A 74 41.96 -17.93 -11.58
N SER A 75 41.16 -16.86 -11.78
CA SER A 75 41.69 -15.52 -12.00
C SER A 75 42.36 -14.94 -10.75
N GLU A 76 41.74 -15.11 -9.57
CA GLU A 76 42.32 -14.69 -8.29
C GLU A 76 43.61 -15.47 -7.97
N GLN A 77 43.64 -16.78 -8.26
CA GLN A 77 44.84 -17.60 -8.13
C GLN A 77 45.96 -17.13 -9.06
N ALA A 78 45.66 -16.82 -10.33
CA ALA A 78 46.64 -16.28 -11.27
C ALA A 78 47.18 -14.91 -10.81
N ALA A 79 46.33 -14.07 -10.22
CA ALA A 79 46.73 -12.79 -9.64
C ALA A 79 47.63 -12.97 -8.41
N LEU A 80 47.36 -13.96 -7.55
CA LEU A 80 48.21 -14.30 -6.40
C LEU A 80 49.57 -14.86 -6.84
N GLU A 81 49.59 -15.77 -7.83
CA GLU A 81 50.81 -16.35 -8.38
C GLU A 81 51.69 -15.27 -9.07
N ALA A 82 51.07 -14.29 -9.74
CA ALA A 82 51.77 -13.17 -10.35
C ALA A 82 52.44 -12.22 -9.33
N ARG A 83 51.97 -12.19 -8.07
CA ARG A 83 52.57 -11.41 -6.97
C ARG A 83 53.77 -12.09 -6.30
N GLY A 84 54.07 -13.35 -6.65
CA GLY A 84 55.33 -14.01 -6.27
C GLY A 84 55.39 -14.57 -4.85
N GLU A 85 54.27 -14.86 -4.18
CA GLU A 85 54.22 -15.37 -2.81
C GLU A 85 53.90 -16.88 -2.72
N PRO A 86 54.90 -17.77 -2.66
CA PRO A 86 54.69 -19.20 -2.43
C PRO A 86 54.56 -19.58 -0.93
N ALA A 87 54.39 -18.62 -0.02
CA ALA A 87 54.26 -18.84 1.42
C ALA A 87 52.83 -18.51 1.87
N GLY A 88 52.18 -19.41 2.61
CA GLY A 88 50.77 -19.26 2.98
C GLY A 88 50.40 -17.91 3.62
N GLU A 89 49.30 -17.34 3.18
CA GLU A 89 48.81 -16.01 3.56
C GLU A 89 47.90 -16.09 4.80
N ARG A 90 48.01 -15.12 5.72
CA ARG A 90 47.03 -14.95 6.80
C ARG A 90 45.84 -14.16 6.27
N LYS A 91 44.65 -14.75 6.32
CA LYS A 91 43.40 -14.07 5.94
C LYS A 91 42.37 -14.19 7.05
N THR A 92 41.58 -13.14 7.24
CA THR A 92 40.34 -13.22 7.99
C THR A 92 39.27 -13.78 7.07
N ILE A 93 38.64 -14.88 7.47
CA ILE A 93 37.59 -15.53 6.69
C ILE A 93 36.38 -15.82 7.56
N THR A 94 35.23 -16.07 6.93
CA THR A 94 34.06 -16.63 7.61
C THR A 94 33.89 -18.09 7.22
N VAL A 95 33.87 -18.96 8.22
CA VAL A 95 33.68 -20.39 8.06
C VAL A 95 32.25 -20.75 8.42
N LEU A 96 31.57 -21.49 7.54
CA LEU A 96 30.23 -22.02 7.73
C LEU A 96 30.30 -23.55 7.74
N PHE A 97 29.79 -24.16 8.81
CA PHE A 97 29.49 -25.58 8.88
C PHE A 97 27.99 -25.77 8.85
N ALA A 98 27.51 -26.70 8.03
CA ALA A 98 26.12 -27.14 8.05
C ALA A 98 26.06 -28.66 8.05
N ASP A 99 25.17 -29.22 8.86
CA ASP A 99 25.02 -30.66 9.03
C ASP A 99 23.54 -31.06 9.17
N MET A 100 23.19 -32.26 8.70
CA MET A 100 21.85 -32.82 8.84
C MET A 100 21.65 -33.37 10.25
N ALA A 101 20.67 -32.81 10.96
CA ALA A 101 20.41 -33.22 12.32
C ALA A 101 19.77 -34.62 12.39
N GLY A 102 20.38 -35.51 13.17
CA GLY A 102 19.85 -36.86 13.39
C GLY A 102 20.00 -37.81 12.19
N SER A 103 20.84 -37.47 11.22
CA SER A 103 21.14 -38.27 10.02
C SER A 103 21.39 -39.74 10.33
N THR A 104 22.20 -40.03 11.37
CA THR A 104 22.57 -41.40 11.77
C THR A 104 21.37 -42.23 12.23
N ALA A 105 20.38 -41.62 12.87
CA ALA A 105 19.15 -42.29 13.29
C ALA A 105 18.16 -42.46 12.12
N LEU A 106 18.13 -41.49 11.19
CA LEU A 106 17.29 -41.51 9.99
C LEU A 106 17.73 -42.60 8.99
N ILE A 107 19.03 -42.90 8.91
CA ILE A 107 19.59 -43.87 7.96
C ILE A 107 19.92 -45.24 8.58
N HIS A 108 19.73 -45.42 9.89
CA HIS A 108 20.11 -46.65 10.61
C HIS A 108 19.44 -47.91 10.03
N ASP A 109 18.18 -47.79 9.62
CA ASP A 109 17.37 -48.89 9.10
C ASP A 109 17.17 -48.83 7.56
N LEU A 110 17.87 -47.91 6.87
CA LEU A 110 17.78 -47.74 5.42
C LEU A 110 18.91 -48.48 4.69
N ASP A 111 18.62 -48.99 3.49
CA ASP A 111 19.67 -49.50 2.61
C ASP A 111 20.64 -48.35 2.21
N PRO A 112 21.95 -48.61 2.04
CA PRO A 112 22.92 -47.58 1.64
C PRO A 112 22.54 -46.79 0.39
N GLU A 113 21.84 -47.38 -0.59
CA GLU A 113 21.34 -46.65 -1.75
C GLU A 113 20.17 -45.71 -1.39
N GLU A 114 19.29 -46.13 -0.49
CA GLU A 114 18.16 -45.32 -0.02
C GLU A 114 18.63 -44.16 0.86
N ALA A 115 19.60 -44.41 1.75
CA ALA A 115 20.27 -43.39 2.53
C ALA A 115 20.95 -42.35 1.61
N HIS A 116 21.62 -42.79 0.55
CA HIS A 116 22.24 -41.90 -0.42
C HIS A 116 21.21 -41.06 -1.21
N ARG A 117 20.08 -41.65 -1.63
CA ARG A 117 18.99 -40.91 -2.30
C ARG A 117 18.34 -39.85 -1.41
N LEU A 118 18.37 -40.05 -0.09
CA LEU A 118 17.82 -39.10 0.89
C LEU A 118 18.79 -37.97 1.24
N ILE A 119 20.10 -38.26 1.32
CA ILE A 119 21.13 -37.28 1.70
C ILE A 119 21.54 -36.38 0.53
N THR A 120 21.68 -36.93 -0.69
CA THR A 120 22.21 -36.19 -1.85
C THR A 120 21.45 -34.90 -2.16
N PRO A 121 20.10 -34.87 -2.21
CA PRO A 121 19.36 -33.62 -2.45
C PRO A 121 19.57 -32.56 -1.36
N VAL A 122 19.80 -32.99 -0.11
CA VAL A 122 20.05 -32.04 0.99
C VAL A 122 21.41 -31.38 0.82
N ILE A 123 22.44 -32.16 0.54
CA ILE A 123 23.78 -31.64 0.28
C ILE A 123 23.78 -30.71 -0.94
N GLU A 124 23.08 -31.05 -2.02
CA GLU A 124 22.93 -30.19 -3.19
C GLU A 124 22.29 -28.84 -2.85
N LEU A 125 21.21 -28.82 -2.04
CA LEU A 125 20.57 -27.58 -1.58
C LEU A 125 21.51 -26.73 -0.71
N MET A 126 22.32 -27.37 0.16
CA MET A 126 23.31 -26.66 0.97
C MET A 126 24.40 -26.03 0.10
N MET A 127 24.90 -26.76 -0.89
CA MET A 127 25.94 -26.29 -1.80
C MET A 127 25.42 -25.18 -2.72
N GLU A 128 24.19 -25.31 -3.23
CA GLU A 128 23.53 -24.26 -4.01
C GLU A 128 23.42 -22.97 -3.19
N ALA A 129 23.01 -23.05 -1.93
CA ALA A 129 22.89 -21.88 -1.06
C ALA A 129 24.24 -21.18 -0.81
N VAL A 130 25.32 -21.94 -0.69
CA VAL A 130 26.69 -21.40 -0.53
C VAL A 130 27.18 -20.76 -1.82
N HIS A 131 27.07 -21.45 -2.95
CA HIS A 131 27.52 -20.94 -4.25
C HIS A 131 26.72 -19.70 -4.69
N TYR A 132 25.44 -19.62 -4.33
CA TYR A 132 24.57 -18.48 -4.65
C TYR A 132 25.12 -17.16 -4.09
N TYR A 133 25.72 -17.19 -2.88
CA TYR A 133 26.38 -16.05 -2.26
C TYR A 133 27.90 -16.04 -2.46
N GLU A 134 28.37 -16.72 -3.52
CA GLU A 134 29.77 -16.78 -3.93
C GLU A 134 30.72 -17.40 -2.89
N GLY A 135 30.18 -18.21 -1.98
CA GLY A 135 30.98 -19.00 -1.05
C GLY A 135 31.64 -20.20 -1.73
N TYR A 136 32.76 -20.64 -1.18
CA TYR A 136 33.50 -21.81 -1.65
C TYR A 136 33.25 -23.00 -0.73
N VAL A 137 32.67 -24.08 -1.26
CA VAL A 137 32.52 -25.34 -0.51
C VAL A 137 33.86 -26.06 -0.52
N ALA A 138 34.55 -26.07 0.62
CA ALA A 138 35.88 -26.63 0.74
C ALA A 138 35.86 -28.16 0.89
N LYS A 139 34.90 -28.70 1.66
CA LYS A 139 34.74 -30.16 1.86
C LYS A 139 33.25 -30.53 2.00
N SER A 140 32.87 -31.67 1.42
CA SER A 140 31.63 -32.38 1.75
C SER A 140 31.96 -33.47 2.78
N LEU A 141 31.19 -33.52 3.87
CA LEU A 141 31.44 -34.39 5.03
C LEU A 141 30.51 -35.61 5.07
N GLY A 142 29.77 -35.87 3.99
CA GLY A 142 28.77 -36.93 3.91
C GLY A 142 27.35 -36.36 4.07
N ASP A 143 26.97 -36.04 5.31
CA ASP A 143 25.68 -35.47 5.71
C ASP A 143 25.73 -33.97 6.02
N GLY A 144 26.91 -33.36 5.88
CA GLY A 144 27.13 -31.94 6.02
C GLY A 144 28.16 -31.35 5.06
N ILE A 145 28.35 -30.04 5.11
CA ILE A 145 29.31 -29.29 4.30
C ILE A 145 30.15 -28.33 5.15
N LEU A 146 31.38 -28.10 4.68
CA LEU A 146 32.28 -27.04 5.13
C LEU A 146 32.43 -26.01 4.01
N ALA A 147 31.98 -24.78 4.26
CA ALA A 147 32.06 -23.67 3.33
C ALA A 147 32.91 -22.51 3.90
N LEU A 148 33.61 -21.83 2.99
CA LEU A 148 34.49 -20.70 3.27
C LEU A 148 34.00 -19.47 2.50
N PHE A 149 33.97 -18.33 3.17
CA PHE A 149 33.68 -17.02 2.60
C PHE A 149 34.85 -16.09 2.89
N GLY A 150 35.29 -15.32 1.89
CA GLY A 150 36.49 -14.47 1.96
C GLY A 150 37.79 -15.18 1.53
N ALA A 151 37.72 -16.46 1.15
CA ALA A 151 38.79 -17.20 0.50
C ALA A 151 38.22 -18.39 -0.30
N PRO A 152 38.77 -18.74 -1.49
CA PRO A 152 39.86 -18.07 -2.23
C PRO A 152 39.49 -16.67 -2.77
N ILE A 153 38.20 -16.37 -2.92
CA ILE A 153 37.71 -15.06 -3.38
C ILE A 153 37.62 -14.12 -2.19
N ALA A 154 38.35 -13.01 -2.24
CA ALA A 154 38.31 -11.99 -1.21
C ALA A 154 37.01 -11.18 -1.32
N HIS A 155 36.24 -11.17 -0.23
CA HIS A 155 35.03 -10.37 -0.08
C HIS A 155 35.14 -9.61 1.24
N GLU A 156 34.92 -8.30 1.26
CA GLU A 156 34.89 -7.53 2.51
C GLU A 156 33.64 -7.86 3.35
N ASP A 157 32.53 -8.21 2.68
CA ASP A 157 31.24 -8.61 3.25
C ASP A 157 31.11 -10.13 3.48
N HIS A 158 32.24 -10.82 3.63
CA HIS A 158 32.29 -12.27 3.81
C HIS A 158 31.46 -12.79 5.02
N PRO A 159 31.31 -12.10 6.16
CA PRO A 159 30.40 -12.51 7.22
C PRO A 159 28.93 -12.45 6.80
N GLN A 160 28.49 -11.39 6.11
CA GLN A 160 27.12 -11.20 5.66
C GLN A 160 26.72 -12.27 4.64
N ARG A 161 27.58 -12.55 3.65
CA ARG A 161 27.36 -13.59 2.65
C ARG A 161 27.16 -14.97 3.27
N ALA A 162 27.97 -15.32 4.27
CA ALA A 162 27.82 -16.57 5.00
C ALA A 162 26.48 -16.67 5.76
N LEU A 163 26.04 -15.57 6.37
CA LEU A 163 24.76 -15.52 7.09
C LEU A 163 23.56 -15.60 6.14
N TYR A 164 23.62 -14.94 4.99
CA TYR A 164 22.60 -15.08 3.94
C TYR A 164 22.54 -16.50 3.37
N ALA A 165 23.70 -17.12 3.12
CA ALA A 165 23.78 -18.51 2.70
C ALA A 165 23.13 -19.45 3.73
N ALA A 166 23.40 -19.23 5.02
CA ALA A 166 22.79 -20.02 6.09
C ALA A 166 21.26 -19.86 6.18
N LEU A 167 20.73 -18.64 6.05
CA LEU A 167 19.29 -18.40 6.02
C LEU A 167 18.62 -19.02 4.79
N ARG A 168 19.26 -18.90 3.61
CA ARG A 168 18.80 -19.53 2.37
C ARG A 168 18.78 -21.05 2.50
N MET A 169 19.82 -21.62 3.08
CA MET A 169 19.94 -23.04 3.33
C MET A 169 18.83 -23.55 4.26
N GLN A 170 18.56 -22.88 5.38
CA GLN A 170 17.44 -23.23 6.28
C GLN A 170 16.08 -23.17 5.57
N LYS A 171 15.82 -22.11 4.79
CA LYS A 171 14.54 -21.96 4.06
C LYS A 171 14.36 -22.99 2.94
N ALA A 172 15.43 -23.28 2.19
CA ALA A 172 15.41 -24.31 1.15
C ALA A 172 15.17 -25.69 1.76
N MET A 173 15.82 -25.98 2.90
CA MET A 173 15.62 -27.22 3.65
C MET A 173 14.19 -27.34 4.18
N GLN A 174 13.62 -26.26 4.72
CA GLN A 174 12.24 -26.27 5.22
C GLN A 174 11.24 -26.64 4.13
N ARG A 175 11.32 -26.01 2.94
CA ARG A 175 10.44 -26.32 1.80
C ARG A 175 10.57 -27.78 1.34
N HIS A 176 11.80 -28.27 1.27
CA HIS A 176 12.07 -29.65 0.87
C HIS A 176 11.56 -30.66 1.92
N SER A 177 11.74 -30.36 3.21
CA SER A 177 11.21 -31.17 4.30
C SER A 177 9.68 -31.18 4.34
N ASP A 178 9.02 -30.06 4.07
CA ASP A 178 7.55 -30.00 4.04
C ASP A 178 6.97 -30.90 2.93
N ARG A 179 7.63 -30.91 1.75
CA ARG A 179 7.28 -31.82 0.66
C ARG A 179 7.49 -33.29 1.02
N LEU A 180 8.66 -33.65 1.56
CA LEU A 180 8.95 -35.02 2.00
C LEU A 180 8.04 -35.50 3.13
N ARG A 181 7.64 -34.60 4.03
CA ARG A 181 6.70 -34.91 5.11
C ARG A 181 5.32 -35.26 4.57
N LEU A 182 4.85 -34.57 3.53
CA LEU A 182 3.57 -34.85 2.86
C LEU A 182 3.61 -36.15 2.05
N GLU A 183 4.73 -36.43 1.38
CA GLU A 183 4.86 -37.59 0.48
C GLU A 183 5.26 -38.88 1.20
N GLN A 184 6.11 -38.79 2.22
CA GLN A 184 6.80 -39.93 2.83
C GLN A 184 6.79 -39.90 4.38
N GLY A 185 6.24 -38.86 5.01
CA GLY A 185 6.17 -38.75 6.47
C GLY A 185 7.50 -38.42 7.17
N ILE A 186 8.57 -38.15 6.41
CA ILE A 186 9.92 -37.88 6.92
C ILE A 186 10.10 -36.37 7.14
N SER A 187 10.68 -35.97 8.28
CA SER A 187 11.04 -34.57 8.57
C SER A 187 12.55 -34.44 8.61
N LEU A 188 13.11 -33.59 7.75
CA LEU A 188 14.55 -33.32 7.68
C LEU A 188 14.85 -31.93 8.25
N GLN A 189 15.90 -31.85 9.06
CA GLN A 189 16.33 -30.61 9.71
C GLN A 189 17.85 -30.49 9.61
N ILE A 190 18.34 -29.25 9.60
CA ILE A 190 19.77 -28.97 9.54
C ILE A 190 20.16 -28.02 10.68
N ARG A 191 21.42 -28.10 11.08
CA ARG A 191 22.07 -27.16 12.00
C ARG A 191 23.16 -26.43 11.26
N VAL A 192 23.36 -25.15 11.59
CA VAL A 192 24.40 -24.33 10.96
C VAL A 192 25.20 -23.59 12.03
N GLY A 193 26.52 -23.62 11.89
CA GLY A 193 27.47 -22.93 12.76
C GLY A 193 28.40 -22.03 11.97
N ILE A 194 28.54 -20.78 12.42
CA ILE A 194 29.32 -19.77 11.70
C ILE A 194 30.29 -19.06 12.64
N HIS A 195 31.53 -18.92 12.20
CA HIS A 195 32.54 -18.15 12.91
C HIS A 195 33.48 -17.40 11.95
N THR A 196 33.84 -16.19 12.34
CA THR A 196 34.75 -15.32 11.61
C THR A 196 36.04 -15.16 12.40
N GLY A 197 37.17 -15.43 11.75
CA GLY A 197 38.49 -15.37 12.39
C GLY A 197 39.65 -15.55 11.42
N GLU A 198 40.86 -15.35 11.90
CA GLU A 198 42.08 -15.50 11.09
C GLU A 198 42.40 -16.98 10.82
N VAL A 199 42.79 -17.29 9.59
CA VAL A 199 43.34 -18.58 9.20
C VAL A 199 44.61 -18.38 8.39
N VAL A 200 45.50 -19.37 8.42
CA VAL A 200 46.60 -19.45 7.46
C VAL A 200 46.14 -20.30 6.29
N VAL A 201 46.09 -19.71 5.11
CA VAL A 201 45.76 -20.41 3.87
C VAL A 201 47.07 -20.85 3.22
N ARG A 202 47.28 -22.16 3.03
CA ARG A 202 48.42 -22.68 2.27
C ARG A 202 47.93 -23.27 0.94
N SER A 203 48.54 -22.87 -0.16
CA SER A 203 48.46 -23.63 -1.41
C SER A 203 49.44 -24.81 -1.33
N ILE A 204 48.93 -26.03 -1.14
CA ILE A 204 49.78 -27.23 -1.21
C ILE A 204 50.00 -27.55 -2.70
N ARG A 205 51.26 -27.63 -3.13
CA ARG A 205 51.63 -27.80 -4.55
C ARG A 205 51.39 -29.22 -5.10
N LYS A 206 50.72 -29.23 -6.26
CA LYS A 206 50.93 -29.97 -7.54
C LYS A 206 51.62 -31.34 -7.48
N ASP A 207 50.82 -32.39 -7.71
CA ASP A 207 51.18 -33.47 -8.64
C ASP A 207 49.98 -34.18 -9.32
N ASP A 208 48.74 -33.77 -9.06
CA ASP A 208 47.58 -34.01 -9.93
C ASP A 208 46.66 -32.78 -9.81
N LEU A 209 45.75 -32.57 -10.78
CA LEU A 209 44.93 -31.36 -11.03
C LEU A 209 43.96 -30.91 -9.89
N HIS A 210 44.29 -31.09 -8.62
CA HIS A 210 43.45 -30.76 -7.47
C HIS A 210 44.21 -29.89 -6.47
N THR A 211 43.72 -28.65 -6.28
CA THR A 211 44.22 -27.76 -5.22
C THR A 211 43.17 -27.72 -4.11
N ASP A 212 43.37 -28.49 -3.05
CA ASP A 212 42.52 -28.41 -1.86
C ASP A 212 42.89 -27.17 -1.04
N TYR A 213 41.93 -26.26 -0.90
CA TYR A 213 42.01 -25.14 0.02
C TYR A 213 41.73 -25.67 1.43
N ASP A 214 42.78 -26.07 2.16
CA ASP A 214 42.65 -26.52 3.56
C ASP A 214 43.10 -25.38 4.49
N PRO A 215 42.17 -24.54 4.99
CA PRO A 215 42.53 -23.54 5.98
C PRO A 215 43.05 -24.26 7.23
N VAL A 216 44.09 -23.72 7.86
CA VAL A 216 44.61 -24.24 9.14
C VAL A 216 44.49 -23.14 10.18
N GLY A 217 43.68 -23.38 11.22
CA GLY A 217 43.48 -22.42 12.31
C GLY A 217 42.35 -22.80 13.27
N HIS A 218 42.36 -22.19 14.46
CA HIS A 218 41.32 -22.37 15.48
C HIS A 218 39.91 -21.97 15.00
N THR A 219 39.83 -21.11 13.97
CA THR A 219 38.59 -20.62 13.35
C THR A 219 37.67 -21.73 12.86
N ILE A 220 38.22 -22.78 12.25
CA ILE A 220 37.44 -23.93 11.73
C ILE A 220 36.83 -24.72 12.88
N HIS A 221 37.62 -24.94 13.93
CA HIS A 221 37.16 -25.65 15.11
C HIS A 221 36.04 -24.88 15.84
N ILE A 222 36.11 -23.55 15.89
CA ILE A 222 35.04 -22.74 16.49
C ILE A 222 33.76 -22.84 15.66
N ALA A 223 33.81 -22.69 14.33
CA ALA A 223 32.63 -22.78 13.47
C ALA A 223 31.94 -24.14 13.57
N SER A 224 32.71 -25.24 13.57
CA SER A 224 32.18 -26.59 13.78
C SER A 224 31.54 -26.74 15.17
N ARG A 225 32.10 -26.13 16.21
CA ARG A 225 31.49 -26.17 17.55
C ARG A 225 30.21 -25.34 17.64
N MET A 226 30.12 -24.22 16.94
CA MET A 226 28.87 -23.46 16.84
C MET A 226 27.77 -24.31 16.20
N GLU A 227 28.08 -25.10 15.16
CA GLU A 227 27.12 -26.01 14.51
C GLU A 227 26.65 -27.07 15.50
N THR A 228 27.58 -27.76 16.16
CA THR A 228 27.24 -28.87 17.07
C THR A 228 26.41 -28.39 18.27
N MET A 229 26.60 -27.14 18.69
CA MET A 229 25.83 -26.51 19.77
C MET A 229 24.47 -25.97 19.31
N ALA A 230 24.28 -25.76 18.00
CA ALA A 230 23.05 -25.21 17.47
C ALA A 230 21.87 -26.13 17.78
N ALA A 231 20.74 -25.53 18.18
CA ALA A 231 19.48 -26.23 18.25
C ALA A 231 19.03 -26.69 16.85
N LEU A 232 18.14 -27.67 16.78
CA LEU A 232 17.56 -28.13 15.52
C LEU A 232 16.93 -26.95 14.76
N SER A 233 17.20 -26.86 13.44
CA SER A 233 16.71 -25.77 12.58
C SER A 233 17.15 -24.36 13.01
N SER A 234 18.27 -24.24 13.74
CA SER A 234 18.85 -22.96 14.13
C SER A 234 20.23 -22.72 13.52
N ILE A 235 20.64 -21.45 13.52
CA ILE A 235 21.93 -20.99 13.01
C ILE A 235 22.64 -20.28 14.15
N PHE A 236 23.73 -20.85 14.65
CA PHE A 236 24.51 -20.25 15.73
C PHE A 236 25.74 -19.54 15.19
N VAL A 237 25.99 -18.36 15.73
CA VAL A 237 27.11 -17.51 15.35
C VAL A 237 27.93 -17.11 16.57
N SER A 238 29.23 -17.02 16.38
CA SER A 238 30.14 -16.47 17.38
C SER A 238 30.03 -14.94 17.48
N GLU A 239 30.49 -14.38 18.60
CA GLU A 239 30.59 -12.93 18.81
C GLU A 239 31.35 -12.18 17.71
N SER A 240 32.42 -12.75 17.16
CA SER A 240 33.20 -12.09 16.09
C SER A 240 32.38 -11.93 14.81
N THR A 241 31.60 -12.94 14.43
CA THR A 241 30.67 -12.86 13.29
C THR A 241 29.54 -11.90 13.58
N HIS A 242 28.99 -11.91 14.80
CA HIS A 242 27.94 -10.99 15.23
C HIS A 242 28.38 -9.53 15.07
N ARG A 243 29.54 -9.14 15.64
CA ARG A 243 30.03 -7.75 15.59
C ARG A 243 30.22 -7.22 14.17
N LEU A 244 30.57 -8.09 13.22
CA LEU A 244 30.78 -7.72 11.81
C LEU A 244 29.48 -7.69 11.00
N ALA A 245 28.40 -8.26 11.51
CA ALA A 245 27.11 -8.38 10.84
C ALA A 245 25.96 -7.69 11.59
N GLU A 246 26.27 -7.05 12.73
CA GLU A 246 25.33 -6.34 13.58
C GLU A 246 24.64 -5.22 12.79
N GLY A 247 23.31 -5.16 12.87
CA GLY A 247 22.47 -4.24 12.09
C GLY A 247 21.96 -4.80 10.74
N TYR A 248 22.72 -5.68 10.07
CA TYR A 248 22.28 -6.35 8.83
C TYR A 248 21.38 -7.55 9.10
N PHE A 249 21.52 -8.14 10.29
CA PHE A 249 20.83 -9.36 10.71
C PHE A 249 20.26 -9.21 12.11
N ALA A 250 19.17 -9.94 12.38
CA ALA A 250 18.56 -10.03 13.69
C ALA A 250 19.20 -11.20 14.45
N PHE A 251 19.72 -10.92 15.65
CA PHE A 251 20.37 -11.90 16.50
C PHE A 251 19.68 -11.97 17.86
N LYS A 252 19.52 -13.18 18.37
CA LYS A 252 19.09 -13.44 19.74
C LYS A 252 20.31 -13.84 20.58
N PRO A 253 20.64 -13.11 21.66
CA PRO A 253 21.75 -13.49 22.52
C PRO A 253 21.41 -14.76 23.29
N LEU A 254 22.29 -15.76 23.23
CA LEU A 254 22.16 -17.01 23.98
C LEU A 254 23.05 -17.06 25.24
N GLY A 255 23.83 -16.01 25.48
CA GLY A 255 24.75 -15.89 26.60
C GLY A 255 26.16 -16.37 26.27
N VAL A 256 26.98 -16.52 27.31
CA VAL A 256 28.36 -17.02 27.19
C VAL A 256 28.39 -18.53 27.34
N ALA A 257 29.00 -19.22 26.38
CA ALA A 257 29.13 -20.67 26.38
C ALA A 257 30.60 -21.09 26.45
N GLN A 258 30.89 -22.10 27.28
CA GLN A 258 32.21 -22.73 27.33
C GLN A 258 32.39 -23.67 26.14
N VAL A 259 33.21 -23.27 25.18
CA VAL A 259 33.52 -24.07 24.00
C VAL A 259 34.70 -24.98 24.30
N LYS A 260 34.48 -26.30 24.19
CA LYS A 260 35.51 -27.31 24.47
C LYS A 260 36.78 -27.06 23.64
N GLY A 261 37.90 -26.81 24.31
CA GLY A 261 39.20 -26.52 23.71
C GLY A 261 39.56 -25.03 23.64
N ILE A 262 38.71 -24.14 24.15
CA ILE A 262 38.94 -22.70 24.23
C ILE A 262 38.96 -22.28 25.70
N PRO A 263 40.00 -21.57 26.17
CA PRO A 263 40.16 -21.26 27.59
C PRO A 263 39.19 -20.19 28.11
N MET A 264 38.68 -19.31 27.24
CA MET A 264 37.69 -18.28 27.60
C MET A 264 36.32 -18.60 27.00
N PRO A 265 35.23 -18.45 27.77
CA PRO A 265 33.88 -18.64 27.24
C PRO A 265 33.55 -17.57 26.20
N LEU A 266 32.87 -17.96 25.13
CA LEU A 266 32.51 -17.08 24.01
C LEU A 266 31.03 -16.73 24.08
N ALA A 267 30.67 -15.49 23.78
CA ALA A 267 29.27 -15.12 23.57
C ALA A 267 28.75 -15.76 22.28
N VAL A 268 27.60 -16.42 22.39
CA VAL A 268 26.93 -17.12 21.28
C VAL A 268 25.61 -16.43 20.99
N TYR A 269 25.32 -16.29 19.70
CA TYR A 269 24.10 -15.66 19.21
C TYR A 269 23.40 -16.60 18.25
N GLU A 270 22.08 -16.64 18.32
CA GLU A 270 21.25 -17.30 17.32
C GLU A 270 20.86 -16.28 16.25
N LEU A 271 21.15 -16.57 14.99
CA LEU A 271 20.68 -15.78 13.86
C LEU A 271 19.20 -16.11 13.62
N THR A 272 18.32 -15.13 13.83
CA THR A 272 16.86 -15.31 13.71
C THR A 272 16.29 -14.81 12.39
N GLY A 273 17.02 -13.96 11.66
CA GLY A 273 16.57 -13.41 10.39
C GLY A 273 17.40 -12.21 9.92
N THR A 274 16.90 -11.49 8.92
CA THR A 274 17.50 -10.23 8.44
C THR A 274 17.20 -9.07 9.39
N GLY A 275 18.11 -8.11 9.47
CA GLY A 275 18.08 -6.97 10.39
C GLY A 275 17.44 -5.71 9.77
N PRO A 276 17.34 -4.62 10.55
CA PRO A 276 16.55 -3.44 10.20
C PRO A 276 17.22 -2.44 9.25
N LEU A 277 18.53 -2.52 8.98
CA LEU A 277 19.20 -1.56 8.10
C LEU A 277 18.68 -1.71 6.65
N ARG A 278 18.06 -0.65 6.10
CA ARG A 278 17.44 -0.66 4.76
C ARG A 278 17.91 0.46 3.83
N THR A 279 18.60 1.49 4.32
CA THR A 279 18.84 2.70 3.52
C THR A 279 20.15 2.72 2.75
N ARG A 280 20.13 3.42 1.61
CA ARG A 280 21.29 3.75 0.76
C ARG A 280 22.51 4.29 1.52
N LEU A 281 22.27 5.10 2.55
CA LEU A 281 23.35 5.70 3.34
C LEU A 281 23.85 4.78 4.47
N GLN A 282 22.97 4.00 5.11
CA GLN A 282 23.39 2.95 6.06
C GLN A 282 24.22 1.87 5.36
N VAL A 283 23.91 1.57 4.08
CA VAL A 283 24.70 0.65 3.25
C VAL A 283 26.06 1.26 2.87
N ALA A 284 26.10 2.53 2.47
CA ALA A 284 27.36 3.24 2.20
C ALA A 284 28.24 3.43 3.45
N ALA A 285 27.64 3.58 4.64
CA ALA A 285 28.33 3.69 5.94
C ALA A 285 29.22 2.50 6.27
N HIS A 286 28.81 1.30 5.86
CA HIS A 286 29.53 0.08 6.16
C HIS A 286 30.73 -0.15 5.24
N ARG A 287 30.78 0.52 4.08
CA ARG A 287 31.91 0.49 3.12
C ARG A 287 32.92 1.62 3.35
N GLY A 288 32.78 2.38 4.44
CA GLY A 288 33.64 3.51 4.77
C GLY A 288 33.14 4.80 4.12
N LEU A 289 32.32 5.54 4.85
CA LEU A 289 31.96 6.89 4.45
C LEU A 289 33.14 7.85 4.64
N ALA A 290 33.25 8.85 3.77
CA ALA A 290 34.13 9.99 4.01
C ALA A 290 33.88 10.56 5.41
N ARG A 291 34.97 11.02 6.05
CA ARG A 291 34.94 11.59 7.39
C ARG A 291 33.84 12.64 7.48
N PHE A 292 32.96 12.51 8.47
CA PHE A 292 31.98 13.54 8.75
C PHE A 292 32.72 14.76 9.33
N VAL A 293 32.59 15.90 8.66
CA VAL A 293 33.33 17.13 8.98
C VAL A 293 32.36 18.27 9.19
N GLY A 294 32.55 19.00 10.30
CA GLY A 294 31.67 20.07 10.74
C GLY A 294 30.33 19.54 11.23
N ARG A 295 29.38 20.48 11.36
CA ARG A 295 27.98 20.22 11.76
C ARG A 295 27.77 19.78 13.20
N GLU A 296 28.72 20.05 14.08
CA GLU A 296 28.59 19.75 15.50
C GLU A 296 27.41 20.50 16.14
N ALA A 297 27.19 21.77 15.75
CA ALA A 297 26.07 22.57 16.26
C ALA A 297 24.70 22.01 15.83
N GLU A 298 24.58 21.55 14.59
CA GLU A 298 23.36 20.91 14.08
C GLU A 298 23.10 19.57 14.77
N LEU A 299 24.14 18.76 15.02
CA LEU A 299 24.04 17.52 15.80
C LEU A 299 23.66 17.77 17.25
N GLU A 300 24.22 18.79 17.91
CA GLU A 300 23.83 19.21 19.25
C GLU A 300 22.36 19.64 19.30
N THR A 301 21.87 20.31 18.25
CA THR A 301 20.46 20.70 18.15
C THR A 301 19.54 19.48 18.06
N LEU A 302 19.90 18.48 17.24
CA LEU A 302 19.17 17.21 17.15
C LEU A 302 19.17 16.45 18.48
N GLN A 303 20.31 16.42 19.17
CA GLN A 303 20.43 15.79 20.49
C GLN A 303 19.54 16.48 21.53
N ARG A 304 19.53 17.81 21.55
CA ARG A 304 18.67 18.58 22.46
C ARG A 304 17.19 18.34 22.17
N ALA A 305 16.80 18.25 20.90
CA ALA A 305 15.43 17.95 20.52
C ALA A 305 15.00 16.55 20.96
N LEU A 306 15.90 15.56 20.93
CA LEU A 306 15.67 14.22 21.46
C LEU A 306 15.47 14.22 22.98
N GLU A 307 16.26 14.99 23.72
CA GLU A 307 16.12 15.09 25.18
C GLU A 307 14.76 15.69 25.57
N LEU A 308 14.33 16.75 24.86
CA LEU A 308 13.01 17.35 25.05
C LEU A 308 11.88 16.38 24.71
N SER A 309 11.97 15.68 23.59
CA SER A 309 10.95 14.69 23.19
C SER A 309 10.91 13.52 24.18
N ALA A 310 12.04 13.01 24.64
CA ALA A 310 12.10 11.97 25.68
C ALA A 310 11.48 12.44 27.01
N ALA A 311 11.52 13.74 27.32
CA ALA A 311 10.84 14.35 28.46
C ALA A 311 9.32 14.57 28.24
N GLY A 312 8.77 14.17 27.10
CA GLY A 312 7.35 14.31 26.76
C GLY A 312 7.00 15.60 26.02
N GLN A 313 8.01 16.38 25.60
CA GLN A 313 7.83 17.59 24.80
C GLN A 313 8.16 17.26 23.34
N GLY A 314 7.22 16.64 22.62
CA GLY A 314 7.41 16.26 21.22
C GLY A 314 7.98 17.40 20.36
N GLN A 315 8.95 17.08 19.52
CA GLN A 315 9.69 18.05 18.71
C GLN A 315 9.64 17.69 17.23
N ILE A 316 9.67 18.71 16.38
CA ILE A 316 9.88 18.57 14.94
C ILE A 316 11.21 19.22 14.60
N VAL A 317 12.12 18.47 13.97
CA VAL A 317 13.35 19.03 13.42
C VAL A 317 13.35 18.81 11.92
N ALA A 318 13.37 19.91 11.17
CA ALA A 318 13.35 19.90 9.71
C ALA A 318 14.68 20.36 9.14
N VAL A 319 15.40 19.45 8.47
CA VAL A 319 16.67 19.75 7.82
C VAL A 319 16.41 20.20 6.38
N VAL A 320 16.75 21.47 6.09
CA VAL A 320 16.48 22.13 4.82
C VAL A 320 17.79 22.41 4.11
N GLY A 321 17.89 22.09 2.82
CA GLY A 321 19.09 22.42 2.05
C GLY A 321 19.08 21.85 0.65
N GLU A 322 20.02 22.31 -0.17
CA GLU A 322 20.17 21.90 -1.57
C GLU A 322 20.55 20.41 -1.72
N ALA A 323 20.50 19.90 -2.95
CA ALA A 323 20.97 18.54 -3.22
C ALA A 323 22.48 18.41 -2.92
N GLY A 324 22.88 17.33 -2.24
CA GLY A 324 24.29 17.04 -1.96
C GLY A 324 24.91 17.71 -0.72
N VAL A 325 24.20 18.61 -0.03
CA VAL A 325 24.74 19.33 1.15
C VAL A 325 24.88 18.47 2.42
N GLY A 326 24.41 17.21 2.40
CA GLY A 326 24.59 16.29 3.53
C GLY A 326 23.37 16.09 4.46
N LYS A 327 22.14 16.44 4.03
CA LYS A 327 20.90 16.28 4.84
C LYS A 327 20.73 14.87 5.41
N SER A 328 20.73 13.84 4.55
CA SER A 328 20.63 12.43 4.98
C SER A 328 21.85 12.01 5.81
N ARG A 329 23.03 12.59 5.54
CA ARG A 329 24.26 12.30 6.30
C ARG A 329 24.16 12.77 7.74
N LEU A 330 23.64 13.98 7.97
CA LEU A 330 23.39 14.49 9.31
C LEU A 330 22.48 13.57 10.12
N PHE A 331 21.36 13.10 9.54
CA PHE A 331 20.47 12.16 10.21
C PHE A 331 21.12 10.80 10.48
N HIS A 332 21.97 10.30 9.57
CA HIS A 332 22.72 9.08 9.80
C HIS A 332 23.69 9.20 10.98
N GLU A 333 24.47 10.28 11.03
CA GLU A 333 25.40 10.54 12.15
C GLU A 333 24.67 10.70 13.47
N PHE A 334 23.51 11.37 13.45
CA PHE A 334 22.64 11.46 14.62
C PHE A 334 22.14 10.08 15.06
N LYS A 335 21.65 9.25 14.14
CA LYS A 335 21.19 7.88 14.44
C LYS A 335 22.31 7.02 15.04
N ALA A 336 23.53 7.12 14.52
CA ALA A 336 24.68 6.39 15.05
C ALA A 336 25.04 6.79 16.49
N ARG A 337 24.62 7.97 16.94
CA ARG A 337 24.80 8.48 18.31
C ARG A 337 23.61 8.20 19.23
N LEU A 338 22.50 7.67 18.73
CA LEU A 338 21.35 7.31 19.55
C LEU A 338 21.75 6.19 20.53
N ALA A 339 21.64 6.45 21.83
CA ALA A 339 21.79 5.43 22.85
C ALA A 339 20.63 4.41 22.75
N GLY A 340 20.89 3.15 23.10
CA GLY A 340 19.84 2.12 23.18
C GLY A 340 18.68 2.57 24.09
N GLY A 341 17.43 2.33 23.65
CA GLY A 341 16.23 2.70 24.41
C GLY A 341 15.22 3.59 23.68
N CYS A 342 15.46 3.94 22.41
CA CYS A 342 14.49 4.61 21.54
C CYS A 342 14.11 3.71 20.36
N LEU A 343 12.83 3.71 19.96
CA LEU A 343 12.40 3.04 18.73
C LEU A 343 12.49 4.02 17.56
N THR A 344 13.29 3.69 16.56
CA THR A 344 13.45 4.50 15.34
C THR A 344 12.68 3.87 14.19
N LEU A 345 11.78 4.63 13.58
CA LEU A 345 11.04 4.24 12.39
C LEU A 345 11.37 5.22 11.27
N GLU A 346 11.75 4.70 10.11
CA GLU A 346 12.15 5.50 8.96
C GLU A 346 11.34 5.13 7.72
N THR A 347 11.10 6.15 6.89
CA THR A 347 10.42 6.05 5.61
C THR A 347 10.96 7.09 4.63
N PHE A 348 10.87 6.80 3.34
CA PHE A 348 11.51 7.60 2.29
C PHE A 348 10.52 7.92 1.20
N SER A 349 10.56 9.16 0.72
CA SER A 349 9.86 9.53 -0.49
C SER A 349 10.75 9.24 -1.70
N VAL A 350 10.22 8.55 -2.71
CA VAL A 350 10.92 8.33 -3.98
C VAL A 350 10.49 9.39 -5.00
N SER A 351 11.36 9.75 -5.96
CA SER A 351 11.11 10.85 -6.92
C SER A 351 9.82 10.71 -7.75
N HIS A 352 9.27 9.50 -7.84
CA HIS A 352 8.01 9.16 -8.50
C HIS A 352 6.87 8.81 -7.51
N GLY A 353 7.12 8.91 -6.21
CA GLY A 353 6.25 8.49 -5.11
C GLY A 353 4.95 9.28 -5.00
N LYS A 354 4.89 10.52 -5.54
CA LYS A 354 3.67 11.34 -5.57
C LYS A 354 2.46 10.67 -6.22
N ALA A 355 2.68 9.68 -7.08
CA ALA A 355 1.62 8.93 -7.74
C ALA A 355 1.08 7.76 -6.90
N PHE A 356 1.62 7.51 -5.71
CA PHE A 356 1.32 6.35 -4.88
C PHE A 356 0.78 6.79 -3.51
N ALA A 357 -0.54 6.72 -3.33
CA ALA A 357 -1.19 7.11 -2.09
C ALA A 357 -0.67 6.29 -0.90
N TYR A 358 -0.32 6.98 0.19
CA TYR A 358 0.14 6.40 1.45
C TYR A 358 1.43 5.58 1.36
N LEU A 359 2.20 5.59 0.27
CA LEU A 359 3.32 4.66 0.13
C LEU A 359 4.34 4.78 1.29
N PRO A 360 4.87 5.98 1.62
CA PRO A 360 5.79 6.13 2.75
C PRO A 360 5.13 5.78 4.09
N LEU A 361 3.82 6.00 4.22
CA LEU A 361 3.08 5.66 5.44
C LEU A 361 2.89 4.14 5.59
N ILE A 362 2.57 3.42 4.50
CA ILE A 362 2.46 1.97 4.46
C ILE A 362 3.81 1.34 4.80
N GLU A 363 4.91 1.87 4.25
CA GLU A 363 6.26 1.40 4.58
C GLU A 363 6.59 1.60 6.07
N LEU A 364 6.28 2.78 6.62
CA LEU A 364 6.46 3.06 8.05
C LEU A 364 5.68 2.07 8.93
N VAL A 365 4.42 1.80 8.58
CA VAL A 365 3.54 0.87 9.29
C VAL A 365 4.02 -0.58 9.14
N LYS A 366 4.44 -1.00 7.94
CA LYS A 366 5.05 -2.31 7.70
C LYS A 366 6.32 -2.49 8.51
N ASN A 367 7.17 -1.46 8.60
CA ASN A 367 8.40 -1.47 9.39
C ASN A 367 8.09 -1.62 10.88
N TYR A 368 7.09 -0.89 11.39
CA TYR A 368 6.64 -1.00 12.77
C TYR A 368 6.15 -2.41 13.13
N PHE A 369 5.36 -3.03 12.25
CA PHE A 369 4.82 -4.38 12.44
C PHE A 369 5.77 -5.51 12.02
N GLN A 370 6.97 -5.18 11.54
CA GLN A 370 7.97 -6.14 11.05
C GLN A 370 7.40 -7.08 9.97
N ILE A 371 6.67 -6.50 9.02
CA ILE A 371 6.08 -7.20 7.89
C ILE A 371 7.14 -7.43 6.81
N GLU A 372 7.24 -8.67 6.34
CA GLU A 372 8.18 -9.12 5.31
C GLU A 372 7.48 -9.33 3.95
N VAL A 373 8.24 -9.27 2.86
CA VAL A 373 7.75 -9.40 1.47
C VAL A 373 7.06 -10.75 1.21
N HIS A 374 7.36 -11.78 2.00
CA HIS A 374 6.81 -13.13 1.86
C HIS A 374 5.75 -13.48 2.91
N ASP A 375 5.35 -12.54 3.76
CA ASP A 375 4.24 -12.79 4.66
C ASP A 375 2.94 -12.92 3.85
N ASP A 376 2.18 -13.98 4.11
CA ASP A 376 0.82 -14.12 3.55
C ASP A 376 -0.18 -13.29 4.35
N GLU A 377 -1.40 -13.13 3.84
CA GLU A 377 -2.45 -12.32 4.47
C GLU A 377 -2.74 -12.75 5.92
N ARG A 378 -2.61 -14.05 6.22
CA ARG A 378 -2.79 -14.59 7.57
C ARG A 378 -1.69 -14.10 8.52
N ARG A 379 -0.42 -14.21 8.12
CA ARG A 379 0.72 -13.73 8.90
C ARG A 379 0.70 -12.22 9.09
N TYR A 380 0.32 -11.47 8.04
CA TYR A 380 0.09 -10.03 8.18
C TYR A 380 -0.89 -9.74 9.32
N ARG A 381 -2.05 -10.40 9.32
CA ARG A 381 -3.08 -10.21 10.35
C ARG A 381 -2.58 -10.58 11.75
N GLU A 382 -1.92 -11.73 11.88
CA GLU A 382 -1.37 -12.20 13.16
C GLU A 382 -0.32 -11.23 13.73
N LYS A 383 0.59 -10.70 12.90
CA LYS A 383 1.60 -9.72 13.31
C LYS A 383 0.97 -8.39 13.74
N VAL A 384 0.06 -7.85 12.94
CA VAL A 384 -0.59 -6.56 13.23
C VAL A 384 -1.45 -6.68 14.49
N ALA A 385 -2.38 -7.64 14.54
CA ALA A 385 -3.28 -7.84 15.68
C ALA A 385 -2.49 -8.16 16.96
N GLY A 386 -1.53 -9.08 16.87
CA GLY A 386 -0.69 -9.46 18.00
C GLY A 386 0.08 -8.28 18.60
N ARG A 387 0.71 -7.46 17.74
CA ARG A 387 1.49 -6.30 18.20
C ARG A 387 0.60 -5.20 18.80
N VAL A 388 -0.55 -4.91 18.19
CA VAL A 388 -1.50 -3.92 18.73
C VAL A 388 -2.02 -4.36 20.09
N MET A 389 -2.42 -5.64 20.24
CA MET A 389 -2.92 -6.19 21.50
C MET A 389 -1.85 -6.27 22.60
N MET A 390 -0.59 -6.52 22.24
CA MET A 390 0.52 -6.49 23.19
C MET A 390 0.84 -5.07 23.68
N LEU A 391 0.64 -4.05 22.82
CA LEU A 391 0.87 -2.67 23.18
C LEU A 391 -0.22 -2.15 24.15
N ASP A 392 -1.48 -2.28 23.75
CA ASP A 392 -2.62 -1.89 24.58
C ASP A 392 -3.92 -2.51 24.04
N ARG A 393 -4.69 -3.17 24.90
CA ARG A 393 -6.00 -3.72 24.52
C ARG A 393 -7.01 -2.64 24.14
N ALA A 394 -6.87 -1.42 24.66
CA ALA A 394 -7.73 -0.30 24.29
C ALA A 394 -7.56 0.12 22.81
N LEU A 395 -6.54 -0.38 22.11
CA LEU A 395 -6.34 -0.15 20.68
C LEU A 395 -7.02 -1.19 19.79
N GLU A 396 -7.85 -2.10 20.32
CA GLU A 396 -8.55 -3.11 19.51
C GLU A 396 -9.36 -2.46 18.38
N ASP A 397 -10.05 -1.35 18.68
CA ASP A 397 -10.86 -0.62 17.72
C ASP A 397 -10.06 0.01 16.57
N VAL A 398 -8.73 0.14 16.69
CA VAL A 398 -7.88 0.72 15.64
C VAL A 398 -7.46 -0.32 14.59
N LEU A 399 -7.54 -1.61 14.93
CA LEU A 399 -7.05 -2.72 14.11
C LEU A 399 -7.67 -2.76 12.70
N PRO A 400 -8.99 -2.59 12.52
CA PRO A 400 -9.60 -2.62 11.19
C PRO A 400 -9.02 -1.56 10.25
N TYR A 401 -8.73 -0.36 10.75
CA TYR A 401 -8.19 0.74 9.93
C TYR A 401 -6.76 0.47 9.48
N LEU A 402 -5.94 -0.14 10.35
CA LEU A 402 -4.57 -0.53 10.02
C LEU A 402 -4.54 -1.65 8.98
N LEU A 403 -5.37 -2.68 9.14
CA LEU A 403 -5.49 -3.77 8.18
C LEU A 403 -6.00 -3.28 6.82
N HIS A 404 -6.99 -2.39 6.84
CA HIS A 404 -7.53 -1.78 5.63
C HIS A 404 -6.49 -0.95 4.86
N LEU A 405 -5.68 -0.14 5.55
CA LEU A 405 -4.56 0.59 4.93
C LEU A 405 -3.57 -0.37 4.26
N LEU A 406 -3.28 -1.50 4.90
CA LEU A 406 -2.40 -2.55 4.39
C LEU A 406 -3.04 -3.39 3.27
N GLY A 407 -4.28 -3.11 2.88
CA GLY A 407 -4.99 -3.80 1.79
C GLY A 407 -5.64 -5.12 2.21
N ILE A 408 -5.83 -5.35 3.51
CA ILE A 408 -6.45 -6.55 4.06
C ILE A 408 -7.91 -6.26 4.40
N SER A 409 -8.81 -7.05 3.81
CA SER A 409 -10.25 -6.93 4.04
C SER A 409 -10.69 -7.83 5.20
N GLU A 410 -11.42 -7.25 6.15
CA GLU A 410 -12.04 -8.02 7.23
C GLU A 410 -13.51 -8.36 6.91
N PRO A 411 -13.89 -9.65 6.92
CA PRO A 411 -15.29 -10.06 6.77
C PRO A 411 -16.15 -9.43 7.87
N GLY A 412 -17.24 -8.76 7.49
CA GLY A 412 -18.15 -8.07 8.42
C GLY A 412 -17.68 -6.68 8.88
N SER A 413 -16.58 -6.16 8.34
CA SER A 413 -16.13 -4.79 8.63
C SER A 413 -17.14 -3.75 8.15
N ALA A 414 -17.44 -2.76 8.99
CA ALA A 414 -18.23 -1.59 8.60
C ALA A 414 -17.45 -0.62 7.70
N LEU A 415 -16.12 -0.79 7.60
CA LEU A 415 -15.24 0.14 6.89
C LEU A 415 -15.63 0.39 5.43
N PRO A 416 -15.92 -0.61 4.58
CA PRO A 416 -16.28 -0.37 3.18
C PRO A 416 -17.46 0.58 3.01
N ASN A 417 -18.38 0.59 3.98
CA ASN A 417 -19.64 1.33 3.96
C ASN A 417 -19.56 2.68 4.71
N MET A 418 -18.44 2.95 5.39
CA MET A 418 -18.16 4.23 6.03
C MET A 418 -17.81 5.29 4.96
N ASP A 419 -18.22 6.53 5.18
CA ASP A 419 -17.76 7.66 4.40
C ASP A 419 -16.25 7.73 4.40
N ALA A 420 -15.66 7.92 3.22
CA ALA A 420 -14.23 7.85 3.10
C ALA A 420 -13.49 8.97 3.80
N ARG A 421 -14.08 10.16 3.96
CA ARG A 421 -13.40 11.23 4.68
C ARG A 421 -13.25 10.85 6.14
N ILE A 422 -14.30 10.26 6.72
CA ILE A 422 -14.23 9.73 8.08
C ILE A 422 -13.33 8.51 8.16
N ARG A 423 -13.45 7.55 7.24
CA ARG A 423 -12.59 6.37 7.21
C ARG A 423 -11.11 6.76 7.15
N ARG A 424 -10.77 7.71 6.27
CA ARG A 424 -9.44 8.32 6.16
C ARG A 424 -9.01 9.00 7.47
N GLN A 425 -9.86 9.85 8.04
CA GLN A 425 -9.57 10.52 9.30
C GLN A 425 -9.32 9.52 10.43
N ARG A 426 -10.17 8.50 10.57
CA ARG A 426 -10.02 7.43 11.56
C ARG A 426 -8.79 6.58 11.31
N THR A 427 -8.39 6.34 10.07
CA THR A 427 -7.10 5.72 9.74
C THR A 427 -5.93 6.59 10.22
N PHE A 428 -5.97 7.91 10.02
CA PHE A 428 -4.94 8.81 10.54
C PHE A 428 -4.92 8.83 12.08
N GLU A 429 -6.08 8.86 12.71
CA GLU A 429 -6.23 8.79 14.15
C GLU A 429 -5.77 7.44 14.72
N ALA A 430 -6.01 6.33 14.02
CA ALA A 430 -5.58 5.00 14.39
C ALA A 430 -4.04 4.91 14.43
N ILE A 431 -3.38 5.35 13.36
CA ILE A 431 -1.91 5.36 13.28
C ILE A 431 -1.33 6.34 14.30
N THR A 432 -1.91 7.53 14.43
CA THR A 432 -1.44 8.53 15.41
C THR A 432 -1.61 8.02 16.84
N SER A 433 -2.72 7.36 17.15
CA SER A 433 -2.97 6.77 18.47
C SER A 433 -2.02 5.62 18.77
N LEU A 434 -1.74 4.78 17.78
CA LEU A 434 -0.73 3.72 17.86
C LEU A 434 0.66 4.29 18.20
N LEU A 435 1.13 5.27 17.43
CA LEU A 435 2.44 5.90 17.63
C LEU A 435 2.51 6.66 18.96
N CYS A 436 1.48 7.45 19.30
CA CYS A 436 1.43 8.15 20.58
C CYS A 436 1.40 7.18 21.76
N ARG A 437 0.69 6.05 21.65
CA ARG A 437 0.65 5.04 22.72
C ARG A 437 1.98 4.34 22.88
N GLU A 438 2.64 3.97 21.79
CA GLU A 438 3.99 3.40 21.79
C GLU A 438 5.00 4.37 22.40
N SER A 439 4.87 5.68 22.10
CA SER A 439 5.75 6.72 22.66
C SER A 439 5.74 6.79 24.19
N ARG A 440 4.64 6.37 24.83
CA ARG A 440 4.55 6.31 26.30
C ARG A 440 5.43 5.20 26.89
N ASN A 441 5.64 4.11 26.15
CA ASN A 441 6.48 3.00 26.57
C ASN A 441 7.97 3.31 26.33
N GLN A 442 8.29 3.90 25.19
CA GLN A 442 9.66 4.27 24.80
C GLN A 442 9.65 5.48 23.87
N PRO A 443 10.64 6.39 23.93
CA PRO A 443 10.73 7.50 22.98
C PRO A 443 10.79 7.02 21.53
N LEU A 444 10.08 7.71 20.64
CA LEU A 444 10.05 7.41 19.21
C LEU A 444 10.81 8.45 18.41
N VAL A 445 11.61 7.99 17.46
CA VAL A 445 12.20 8.82 16.41
C VAL A 445 11.55 8.44 15.08
N LEU A 446 10.76 9.34 14.52
CA LEU A 446 10.09 9.14 13.23
C LEU A 446 10.83 9.96 12.18
N LEU A 447 11.35 9.29 11.16
CA LEU A 447 12.19 9.92 10.14
C LEU A 447 11.52 9.82 8.76
N PHE A 448 11.23 10.97 8.16
CA PHE A 448 10.73 11.10 6.79
C PHE A 448 11.75 11.85 5.94
N GLU A 449 12.28 11.17 4.91
CA GLU A 449 13.19 11.82 3.96
C GLU A 449 12.51 12.24 2.66
N ASP A 450 13.09 13.29 2.06
CA ASP A 450 12.79 13.83 0.75
C ASP A 450 11.32 14.27 0.61
N LEU A 451 10.79 15.06 1.56
CA LEU A 451 9.37 15.47 1.57
C LEU A 451 8.93 16.20 0.28
N GLN A 452 9.86 16.77 -0.50
CA GLN A 452 9.54 17.32 -1.82
C GLN A 452 8.87 16.30 -2.78
N TRP A 453 9.02 15.00 -2.49
CA TRP A 453 8.43 13.88 -3.24
C TRP A 453 7.29 13.16 -2.52
N LEU A 454 6.87 13.65 -1.36
CA LEU A 454 5.79 13.04 -0.56
C LEU A 454 4.46 13.09 -1.30
N ASP A 455 3.65 12.03 -1.19
CA ASP A 455 2.28 12.01 -1.71
C ASP A 455 1.34 12.86 -0.83
N SER A 456 0.25 13.35 -1.44
CA SER A 456 -0.73 14.24 -0.79
C SER A 456 -1.37 13.62 0.45
N GLU A 457 -1.54 12.30 0.45
CA GLU A 457 -2.21 11.60 1.53
C GLU A 457 -1.30 11.38 2.73
N THR A 458 -0.03 11.01 2.50
CA THR A 458 0.97 10.99 3.57
C THR A 458 1.26 12.40 4.12
N GLU A 459 1.26 13.43 3.27
CA GLU A 459 1.39 14.83 3.71
C GLU A 459 0.22 15.24 4.63
N ALA A 460 -1.01 14.86 4.27
CA ALA A 460 -2.17 15.12 5.11
C ALA A 460 -2.10 14.36 6.45
N PHE A 461 -1.61 13.12 6.46
CA PHE A 461 -1.33 12.39 7.70
C PHE A 461 -0.30 13.10 8.57
N LEU A 462 0.81 13.60 7.98
CA LEU A 462 1.84 14.32 8.73
C LEU A 462 1.27 15.54 9.46
N ASN A 463 0.35 16.28 8.83
CA ASN A 463 -0.35 17.39 9.48
C ASN A 463 -1.08 16.93 10.76
N VAL A 464 -1.83 15.83 10.67
CA VAL A 464 -2.58 15.26 11.81
C VAL A 464 -1.64 14.78 12.92
N LEU A 465 -0.55 14.12 12.57
CA LEU A 465 0.45 13.66 13.53
C LEU A 465 1.12 14.84 14.24
N ILE A 466 1.49 15.89 13.50
CA ILE A 466 2.13 17.10 14.02
C ILE A 466 1.27 17.81 15.07
N ASP A 467 -0.03 17.90 14.84
CA ASP A 467 -0.95 18.50 15.80
C ASP A 467 -1.09 17.68 17.10
N ARG A 468 -0.66 16.41 17.10
CA ARG A 468 -0.71 15.49 18.25
C ARG A 468 0.66 15.26 18.91
N LEU A 469 1.72 15.89 18.41
CA LEU A 469 3.06 15.83 19.02
C LEU A 469 3.16 16.49 20.40
N PRO A 470 2.45 17.59 20.72
CA PRO A 470 2.51 18.17 22.06
C PRO A 470 2.09 17.15 23.13
N GLY A 471 2.99 16.85 24.07
CA GLY A 471 2.77 15.85 25.13
C GLY A 471 3.13 14.40 24.75
N ALA A 472 3.56 14.15 23.51
CA ALA A 472 4.04 12.83 23.06
C ALA A 472 5.57 12.73 23.17
N ARG A 473 6.09 11.52 23.41
CA ARG A 473 7.54 11.29 23.43
C ARG A 473 8.07 10.97 22.03
N ILE A 474 7.80 11.87 21.10
CA ILE A 474 8.08 11.67 19.66
C ILE A 474 8.98 12.81 19.16
N LEU A 475 10.09 12.42 18.52
CA LEU A 475 10.92 13.30 17.71
C LEU A 475 10.62 13.03 16.23
N LEU A 476 10.03 14.00 15.55
CA LEU A 476 9.76 13.94 14.11
C LEU A 476 10.91 14.62 13.35
N LEU A 477 11.68 13.82 12.61
CA LEU A 477 12.79 14.25 11.77
C LEU A 477 12.34 14.30 10.31
N LEU A 478 12.43 15.48 9.70
CA LEU A 478 12.03 15.71 8.31
C LEU A 478 13.21 16.27 7.53
N ASN A 479 13.39 15.89 6.26
CA ASN A 479 14.31 16.62 5.38
C ASN A 479 13.66 16.96 4.03
N TYR A 480 14.00 18.13 3.49
CA TYR A 480 13.48 18.59 2.20
C TYR A 480 14.34 19.65 1.54
N ARG A 481 14.03 19.95 0.29
CA ARG A 481 14.63 21.05 -0.48
C ARG A 481 13.84 22.36 -0.30
N PRO A 482 14.48 23.55 -0.39
CA PRO A 482 13.85 24.84 -0.09
C PRO A 482 12.53 25.13 -0.84
N GLU A 483 12.30 24.52 -2.00
CA GLU A 483 11.07 24.64 -2.79
C GLU A 483 9.84 23.96 -2.16
N TYR A 484 10.02 23.06 -1.20
CA TYR A 484 8.91 22.38 -0.52
C TYR A 484 8.22 23.32 0.48
N GLN A 485 6.90 23.42 0.37
CA GLN A 485 6.07 24.29 1.21
C GLN A 485 5.27 23.47 2.21
N HIS A 486 5.13 23.96 3.44
CA HIS A 486 4.35 23.32 4.49
C HIS A 486 3.70 24.35 5.42
N GLY A 487 2.67 23.93 6.16
CA GLY A 487 1.89 24.81 7.05
C GLY A 487 2.37 24.90 8.50
N TRP A 488 3.29 24.02 8.93
CA TRP A 488 3.71 23.89 10.33
C TRP A 488 4.93 24.74 10.71
N GLY A 489 5.42 25.61 9.83
CA GLY A 489 6.58 26.47 10.08
C GLY A 489 6.41 27.51 11.21
N GLN A 490 5.18 27.74 11.68
CA GLN A 490 4.88 28.68 12.77
C GLN A 490 4.69 28.02 14.15
N LYS A 491 4.85 26.69 14.27
CA LYS A 491 4.65 25.97 15.53
C LYS A 491 5.85 26.17 16.48
N ASP A 492 5.60 26.34 17.78
CA ASP A 492 6.67 26.58 18.78
C ASP A 492 7.64 25.40 18.97
N PHE A 493 7.22 24.19 18.59
CA PHE A 493 8.00 22.95 18.68
C PHE A 493 8.56 22.51 17.31
N TYR A 494 8.65 23.46 16.37
CA TYR A 494 9.28 23.27 15.05
C TYR A 494 10.64 23.97 14.99
N ILE A 495 11.69 23.20 14.69
CA ILE A 495 13.08 23.66 14.62
C ILE A 495 13.58 23.50 13.18
N PRO A 496 13.68 24.59 12.39
CA PRO A 496 14.29 24.55 11.07
C PRO A 496 15.82 24.54 11.18
N LEU A 497 16.46 23.51 10.64
CA LEU A 497 17.92 23.41 10.48
C LEU A 497 18.30 23.59 9.02
N ARG A 498 18.73 24.81 8.66
CA ARG A 498 19.20 25.11 7.31
C ARG A 498 20.66 24.65 7.16
N LEU A 499 20.90 23.71 6.26
CA LEU A 499 22.23 23.27 5.86
C LEU A 499 22.68 24.04 4.63
N ASP A 500 23.56 25.01 4.84
CA ASP A 500 24.32 25.65 3.78
C ASP A 500 25.49 24.75 3.33
N PRO A 501 26.20 25.02 2.23
CA PRO A 501 27.45 24.33 1.90
C PRO A 501 28.51 24.46 3.02
N LEU A 502 29.52 23.57 3.05
CA LEU A 502 30.58 23.64 4.06
C LEU A 502 31.39 24.94 3.94
N GLY A 503 31.71 25.53 5.10
CA GLY A 503 32.58 26.70 5.14
C GLY A 503 34.00 26.36 4.68
N GLN A 504 34.81 27.39 4.40
CA GLN A 504 36.16 27.21 3.86
C GLN A 504 37.04 26.27 4.71
N ALA A 505 37.00 26.38 6.03
CA ALA A 505 37.79 25.54 6.94
C ALA A 505 37.32 24.07 6.95
N GLU A 506 36.01 23.84 7.00
CA GLU A 506 35.40 22.51 7.00
C GLU A 506 35.59 21.81 5.65
N ALA A 507 35.42 22.54 4.55
CA ALA A 507 35.65 21.99 3.22
C ALA A 507 37.12 21.62 2.99
N GLN A 508 38.07 22.42 3.52
CA GLN A 508 39.49 22.05 3.52
C GLN A 508 39.77 20.80 4.35
N GLN A 509 39.13 20.63 5.51
CA GLN A 509 39.25 19.43 6.33
C GLN A 509 38.69 18.19 5.62
N LEU A 510 37.55 18.30 4.94
CA LEU A 510 36.99 17.22 4.13
C LEU A 510 37.93 16.88 2.96
N LEU A 511 38.43 17.88 2.24
CA LEU A 511 39.41 17.66 1.17
C LEU A 511 40.74 17.11 1.67
N ALA A 512 41.17 17.44 2.89
CA ALA A 512 42.34 16.82 3.51
C ALA A 512 42.07 15.34 3.84
N ALA A 513 40.88 14.99 4.31
CA ALA A 513 40.51 13.60 4.54
C ALA A 513 40.39 12.79 3.23
N LEU A 514 39.90 13.40 2.14
CA LEU A 514 39.75 12.75 0.84
C LEU A 514 41.09 12.64 0.08
N LEU A 515 41.89 13.71 0.06
CA LEU A 515 43.10 13.83 -0.75
C LEU A 515 44.40 13.52 0.01
N GLY A 516 44.44 13.77 1.32
CA GLY A 516 45.65 13.73 2.13
C GLY A 516 46.34 15.09 2.31
N ASP A 517 47.39 15.12 3.12
CA ASP A 517 48.05 16.34 3.60
C ASP A 517 49.28 16.78 2.77
N ASP A 518 49.49 16.21 1.58
CA ASP A 518 50.62 16.59 0.73
C ASP A 518 50.52 18.08 0.32
N PRO A 519 51.55 18.91 0.60
CA PRO A 519 51.57 20.31 0.22
C PRO A 519 51.37 20.56 -1.28
N ALA A 520 51.77 19.62 -2.15
CA ALA A 520 51.60 19.72 -3.60
C ALA A 520 50.12 19.74 -4.03
N LEU A 521 49.20 19.28 -3.18
CA LEU A 521 47.76 19.26 -3.43
C LEU A 521 47.06 20.58 -3.07
N MET A 522 47.72 21.53 -2.40
CA MET A 522 47.08 22.79 -1.96
C MET A 522 46.44 23.61 -3.10
N PRO A 523 47.08 23.79 -4.27
CA PRO A 523 46.44 24.47 -5.40
C PRO A 523 45.20 23.74 -5.91
N LEU A 524 45.23 22.40 -5.91
CA LEU A 524 44.10 21.56 -6.32
C LEU A 524 42.95 21.65 -5.32
N LYS A 525 43.22 21.58 -4.01
CA LYS A 525 42.22 21.78 -2.95
C LYS A 525 41.52 23.13 -3.09
N GLY A 526 42.29 24.19 -3.38
CA GLY A 526 41.75 25.53 -3.65
C GLY A 526 40.83 25.57 -4.87
N LEU A 527 41.25 24.95 -5.99
CA LEU A 527 40.46 24.89 -7.21
C LEU A 527 39.17 24.09 -7.03
N ILE A 528 39.23 22.93 -6.34
CA ILE A 528 38.05 22.12 -6.05
C ILE A 528 37.08 22.92 -5.19
N LEU A 529 37.57 23.59 -4.14
CA LEU A 529 36.72 24.41 -3.27
C LEU A 529 36.04 25.56 -4.03
N GLU A 530 36.78 26.27 -4.89
CA GLU A 530 36.25 27.35 -5.72
C GLU A 530 35.14 26.85 -6.66
N LYS A 531 35.34 25.69 -7.30
CA LYS A 531 34.39 25.14 -8.28
C LYS A 531 33.18 24.46 -7.66
N THR A 532 33.33 23.92 -6.45
CA THR A 532 32.28 23.18 -5.76
C THR A 532 31.48 24.01 -4.78
N GLU A 533 31.93 25.23 -4.50
CA GLU A 533 31.33 26.16 -3.53
C GLU A 533 31.08 25.50 -2.16
N GLY A 534 31.93 24.53 -1.77
CA GLY A 534 31.85 23.82 -0.51
C GLY A 534 30.75 22.74 -0.42
N ASN A 535 30.12 22.34 -1.53
CA ASN A 535 29.16 21.24 -1.54
C ASN A 535 29.88 19.89 -1.31
N PRO A 536 29.64 19.18 -0.17
CA PRO A 536 30.36 17.95 0.19
C PRO A 536 30.31 16.87 -0.88
N PHE A 537 29.09 16.59 -1.37
CA PHE A 537 28.87 15.59 -2.40
C PHE A 537 29.62 15.95 -3.68
N PHE A 538 29.61 17.23 -4.06
CA PHE A 538 30.30 17.68 -5.25
C PHE A 538 31.82 17.56 -5.13
N MET A 539 32.38 17.85 -3.96
CA MET A 539 33.81 17.69 -3.68
C MET A 539 34.23 16.22 -3.75
N GLU A 540 33.48 15.31 -3.13
CA GLU A 540 33.73 13.87 -3.21
C GLU A 540 33.74 13.38 -4.66
N GLU A 541 32.74 13.78 -5.46
CA GLU A 541 32.62 13.39 -6.86
C GLU A 541 33.74 13.94 -7.74
N VAL A 542 34.20 15.18 -7.49
CA VAL A 542 35.35 15.76 -8.20
C VAL A 542 36.63 15.00 -7.84
N VAL A 543 36.87 14.70 -6.57
CA VAL A 543 38.05 13.92 -6.15
C VAL A 543 38.02 12.53 -6.80
N GLN A 544 36.87 11.85 -6.76
CA GLN A 544 36.70 10.54 -7.40
C GLN A 544 36.99 10.59 -8.90
N THR A 545 36.49 11.63 -9.59
CA THR A 545 36.74 11.87 -11.02
C THR A 545 38.25 12.01 -11.32
N LEU A 546 39.00 12.68 -10.45
CA LEU A 546 40.45 12.87 -10.61
C LEU A 546 41.24 11.59 -10.36
N CYS A 547 40.77 10.75 -9.43
CA CYS A 547 41.32 9.41 -9.21
C CYS A 547 41.11 8.53 -10.44
N GLU A 548 39.91 8.55 -11.03
CA GLU A 548 39.59 7.81 -12.26
C GLU A 548 40.43 8.26 -13.46
N GLU A 549 40.75 9.55 -13.56
CA GLU A 549 41.66 10.10 -14.57
C GLU A 549 43.13 9.72 -14.36
N LYS A 550 43.48 9.08 -13.24
CA LYS A 550 44.86 8.86 -12.79
C LYS A 550 45.66 10.16 -12.67
N ALA A 551 44.97 11.30 -12.48
CA ALA A 551 45.59 12.58 -12.20
C ALA A 551 46.11 12.64 -10.75
N LEU A 552 45.53 11.83 -9.88
CA LEU A 552 45.97 11.58 -8.51
C LEU A 552 46.65 10.20 -8.43
N LEU A 553 47.83 10.15 -7.81
CA LEU A 553 48.61 8.93 -7.58
C LEU A 553 48.61 8.58 -6.10
N GLY A 554 48.36 7.33 -5.74
CA GLY A 554 48.35 6.87 -4.35
C GLY A 554 47.03 6.23 -3.92
N GLU A 555 46.84 6.09 -2.62
CA GLU A 555 45.63 5.53 -2.01
C GLU A 555 44.71 6.65 -1.47
N PRO A 556 43.40 6.38 -1.28
CA PRO A 556 42.47 7.33 -0.67
C PRO A 556 43.03 7.98 0.60
N GLY A 557 42.95 9.32 0.69
CA GLY A 557 43.51 10.07 1.82
C GLY A 557 45.04 10.23 1.83
N HIS A 558 45.76 9.67 0.85
CA HIS A 558 47.22 9.76 0.71
C HIS A 558 47.65 9.98 -0.75
N TYR A 559 46.90 10.80 -1.49
CA TYR A 559 47.20 11.10 -2.88
C TYR A 559 48.37 12.07 -3.03
N ARG A 560 49.01 12.00 -4.21
CA ARG A 560 50.01 12.94 -4.71
C ARG A 560 49.65 13.35 -6.12
N ILE A 561 50.12 14.52 -6.53
CA ILE A 561 49.98 15.01 -7.90
C ILE A 561 51.36 15.44 -8.43
N GLU A 562 51.73 14.97 -9.62
CA GLU A 562 53.01 15.36 -10.24
C GLU A 562 52.95 16.78 -10.80
N LYS A 563 51.77 17.19 -11.32
CA LYS A 563 51.55 18.54 -11.85
C LYS A 563 50.06 18.90 -11.81
N THR A 564 49.71 20.03 -11.18
CA THR A 564 48.34 20.56 -11.24
C THR A 564 48.00 20.97 -12.67
N PRO A 565 46.97 20.42 -13.32
CA PRO A 565 46.58 20.81 -14.67
C PRO A 565 46.17 22.28 -14.73
N ALA A 566 46.67 23.04 -15.72
CA ALA A 566 46.35 24.46 -15.88
C ALA A 566 44.88 24.74 -16.27
N ALA A 567 44.20 23.74 -16.84
CA ALA A 567 42.79 23.78 -17.18
C ALA A 567 42.14 22.44 -16.80
N LEU A 568 41.78 22.31 -15.53
CA LEU A 568 40.91 21.23 -15.08
C LEU A 568 39.49 21.57 -15.54
N HIS A 569 38.96 20.83 -16.52
CA HIS A 569 37.55 20.94 -16.91
C HIS A 569 36.69 20.28 -15.83
N ILE A 570 36.57 20.96 -14.69
CA ILE A 570 35.60 20.62 -13.64
C ILE A 570 34.30 21.35 -14.03
N PRO A 571 33.23 20.61 -14.41
CA PRO A 571 31.91 21.19 -14.61
C PRO A 571 31.51 22.05 -13.41
N THR A 572 30.77 23.13 -13.64
CA THR A 572 30.36 24.06 -12.58
C THR A 572 29.11 23.61 -11.82
N THR A 573 28.56 22.44 -12.15
CA THR A 573 27.36 21.89 -11.52
C THR A 573 27.57 20.42 -11.15
N VAL A 574 26.89 19.99 -10.07
CA VAL A 574 26.89 18.60 -9.62
C VAL A 574 26.41 17.65 -10.72
N GLN A 575 25.36 18.04 -11.45
CA GLN A 575 24.85 17.27 -12.59
C GLN A 575 25.91 17.14 -13.72
N GLY A 576 26.69 18.20 -13.95
CA GLY A 576 27.75 18.20 -14.96
C GLY A 576 28.89 17.23 -14.64
N VAL A 577 29.32 17.14 -13.37
CA VAL A 577 30.34 16.15 -12.97
C VAL A 577 29.83 14.73 -13.10
N LEU A 578 28.61 14.45 -12.66
CA LEU A 578 28.00 13.12 -12.83
C LEU A 578 27.86 12.75 -14.31
N ALA A 579 27.44 13.69 -15.16
CA ALA A 579 27.36 13.46 -16.61
C ALA A 579 28.74 13.15 -17.21
N ALA A 580 29.77 13.90 -16.82
CA ALA A 580 31.14 13.68 -17.29
C ALA A 580 31.71 12.32 -16.84
N ARG A 581 31.40 11.86 -15.62
CA ARG A 581 31.75 10.50 -15.15
C ARG A 581 31.03 9.42 -15.95
N ILE A 582 29.72 9.59 -16.19
CA ILE A 582 28.92 8.66 -16.99
C ILE A 582 29.44 8.59 -18.44
N ASP A 583 29.86 9.70 -19.03
CA ASP A 583 30.39 9.76 -20.40
C ASP A 583 31.71 9.00 -20.59
N ARG A 584 32.44 8.73 -19.51
CA ARG A 584 33.71 7.98 -19.54
C ARG A 584 33.52 6.48 -19.43
N LEU A 585 32.35 6.02 -19.02
CA LEU A 585 32.05 4.59 -19.02
C LEU A 585 32.14 4.05 -20.45
N PRO A 586 32.70 2.84 -20.65
CA PRO A 586 32.57 2.15 -21.92
C PRO A 586 31.11 2.07 -22.31
N ARG A 587 30.82 2.13 -23.61
CA ARG A 587 29.45 2.21 -24.14
C ARG A 587 28.50 1.18 -23.50
N ALA A 588 28.93 -0.07 -23.36
CA ALA A 588 28.13 -1.12 -22.72
C ALA A 588 27.80 -0.84 -21.23
N GLY A 589 28.75 -0.29 -20.47
CA GLY A 589 28.53 0.11 -19.07
C GLY A 589 27.63 1.33 -18.95
N LYS A 590 27.80 2.32 -19.85
CA LYS A 590 26.91 3.50 -19.92
C LYS A 590 25.47 3.09 -20.26
N ASP A 591 25.28 2.26 -21.27
CA ASP A 591 23.97 1.75 -21.69
C ASP A 591 23.29 0.96 -20.56
N LEU A 592 24.06 0.15 -19.80
CA LEU A 592 23.57 -0.55 -18.63
C LEU A 592 23.13 0.43 -17.53
N LEU A 593 23.98 1.39 -17.14
CA LEU A 593 23.66 2.38 -16.10
C LEU A 593 22.40 3.20 -16.43
N GLN A 594 22.26 3.62 -17.68
CA GLN A 594 21.06 4.32 -18.17
C GLN A 594 19.81 3.41 -18.14
N THR A 595 19.97 2.12 -18.45
CA THR A 595 18.88 1.13 -18.32
C THR A 595 18.44 0.99 -16.87
N LEU A 596 19.40 0.81 -15.94
CA LEU A 596 19.12 0.72 -14.51
C LEU A 596 18.39 1.96 -13.98
N ALA A 597 18.74 3.14 -14.49
CA ALA A 597 18.10 4.40 -14.10
C ALA A 597 16.61 4.45 -14.45
N VAL A 598 16.20 3.80 -15.54
CA VAL A 598 14.79 3.66 -15.96
C VAL A 598 14.06 2.63 -15.10
N ILE A 599 14.72 1.52 -14.73
CA ILE A 599 14.14 0.47 -13.88
C ILE A 599 13.69 1.07 -12.54
N GLY A 600 14.61 1.75 -11.84
CA GLY A 600 14.29 2.35 -10.55
C GLY A 600 15.52 2.68 -9.74
N LYS A 601 15.30 3.02 -8.46
CA LYS A 601 16.39 3.32 -7.50
C LYS A 601 17.00 2.04 -6.92
N GLU A 602 16.17 1.02 -6.76
CA GLU A 602 16.50 -0.30 -6.23
C GLU A 602 15.95 -1.34 -7.20
N PHE A 603 16.73 -2.38 -7.47
CA PHE A 603 16.37 -3.38 -8.47
C PHE A 603 17.05 -4.71 -8.19
N SER A 604 16.31 -5.81 -8.32
CA SER A 604 16.83 -7.16 -8.15
C SER A 604 17.63 -7.59 -9.38
N LEU A 605 18.62 -8.48 -9.18
CA LEU A 605 19.38 -9.06 -10.28
C LEU A 605 18.48 -9.74 -11.30
N SER A 606 17.44 -10.46 -10.85
CA SER A 606 16.43 -11.06 -11.73
C SER A 606 15.72 -10.04 -12.63
N LEU A 607 15.38 -8.86 -12.10
CA LEU A 607 14.77 -7.79 -12.87
C LEU A 607 15.74 -7.21 -13.89
N ILE A 608 17.00 -6.97 -13.49
CA ILE A 608 18.05 -6.49 -14.42
C ILE A 608 18.25 -7.49 -15.56
N GLN A 609 18.45 -8.77 -15.24
CA GLN A 609 18.66 -9.84 -16.22
C GLN A 609 17.53 -9.88 -17.25
N ARG A 610 16.29 -9.77 -16.77
CA ARG A 610 15.11 -9.82 -17.62
C ARG A 610 14.97 -8.57 -18.49
N VAL A 611 15.26 -7.38 -17.96
CA VAL A 611 15.18 -6.13 -18.71
C VAL A 611 16.29 -6.04 -19.74
N VAL A 612 17.55 -6.28 -19.35
CA VAL A 612 18.73 -6.15 -20.23
C VAL A 612 18.77 -7.26 -21.28
N ALA A 613 18.28 -8.46 -20.95
CA ALA A 613 18.22 -9.62 -21.84
C ALA A 613 19.58 -10.05 -22.41
N GLN A 614 20.64 -9.95 -21.60
CA GLN A 614 21.99 -10.44 -21.91
C GLN A 614 22.34 -11.69 -21.08
N PRO A 615 23.22 -12.58 -21.56
CA PRO A 615 23.74 -13.69 -20.77
C PRO A 615 24.47 -13.20 -19.52
N ASP A 616 24.37 -13.94 -18.42
CA ASP A 616 25.00 -13.61 -17.13
C ASP A 616 26.51 -13.38 -17.23
N GLU A 617 27.18 -14.14 -18.10
CA GLU A 617 28.62 -14.04 -18.38
C GLU A 617 29.03 -12.65 -18.90
N GLN A 618 28.11 -11.92 -19.54
CA GLN A 618 28.34 -10.57 -20.05
C GLN A 618 27.82 -9.48 -19.10
N LEU A 619 26.73 -9.75 -18.38
CA LEU A 619 26.09 -8.79 -17.49
C LEU A 619 26.88 -8.59 -16.18
N ARG A 620 27.35 -9.68 -15.56
CA ARG A 620 28.06 -9.60 -14.26
C ARG A 620 29.34 -8.75 -14.33
N PRO A 621 30.21 -8.87 -15.36
CA PRO A 621 31.37 -7.99 -15.49
C PRO A 621 31.00 -6.50 -15.62
N LEU A 622 29.90 -6.18 -16.30
CA LEU A 622 29.42 -4.80 -16.44
C LEU A 622 28.87 -4.26 -15.12
N LEU A 623 28.12 -5.07 -14.36
CA LEU A 623 27.66 -4.71 -13.02
C LEU A 623 28.87 -4.48 -12.09
N ALA A 624 29.83 -5.40 -12.08
CA ALA A 624 31.07 -5.25 -11.32
C ALA A 624 31.85 -3.99 -11.72
N GLN A 625 31.87 -3.63 -13.01
CA GLN A 625 32.48 -2.38 -13.47
C GLN A 625 31.74 -1.14 -12.94
N LEU A 626 30.41 -1.15 -12.95
CA LEU A 626 29.61 -0.06 -12.38
C LEU A 626 29.76 0.04 -10.86
N GLU A 627 29.97 -1.07 -10.17
CA GLU A 627 30.30 -1.10 -8.75
C GLU A 627 31.70 -0.57 -8.45
N LEU A 628 32.71 -1.01 -9.20
CA LEU A 628 34.09 -0.51 -9.10
C LEU A 628 34.16 1.00 -9.41
N GLY A 629 33.35 1.47 -10.35
CA GLY A 629 33.16 2.90 -10.64
C GLY A 629 32.26 3.62 -9.64
N GLU A 630 31.81 2.94 -8.59
CA GLU A 630 30.95 3.47 -7.52
C GLU A 630 29.64 4.12 -8.02
N PHE A 631 29.07 3.65 -9.12
CA PHE A 631 27.77 4.11 -9.61
C PHE A 631 26.60 3.40 -8.91
N ILE A 632 26.77 2.11 -8.66
CA ILE A 632 25.80 1.22 -8.00
C ILE A 632 26.51 0.40 -6.93
N TYR A 633 25.74 -0.20 -6.04
CA TYR A 633 26.22 -1.15 -5.05
C TYR A 633 25.35 -2.39 -5.02
N GLU A 634 25.98 -3.56 -5.02
CA GLU A 634 25.39 -4.84 -4.70
C GLU A 634 25.06 -4.90 -3.21
N ARG A 635 23.81 -5.24 -2.93
CA ARG A 635 23.31 -5.61 -1.63
C ARG A 635 22.96 -7.10 -1.69
N PRO A 636 23.63 -7.95 -0.91
CA PRO A 636 23.12 -9.29 -0.73
C PRO A 636 21.77 -9.17 -0.03
N ALA A 637 20.72 -9.54 -0.74
CA ALA A 637 19.35 -9.56 -0.25
C ALA A 637 18.83 -11.00 -0.36
N PHE A 638 17.72 -11.27 0.34
CA PHE A 638 17.06 -12.56 0.33
C PHE A 638 15.65 -12.38 -0.24
N PRO A 639 15.25 -13.12 -1.30
CA PRO A 639 15.88 -14.30 -1.89
C PRO A 639 16.81 -14.02 -3.08
N ASP A 640 16.86 -12.77 -3.56
CA ASP A 640 17.63 -12.36 -4.74
C ASP A 640 18.60 -11.22 -4.41
N ILE A 641 19.71 -11.11 -5.15
CA ILE A 641 20.67 -10.01 -5.00
C ILE A 641 20.01 -8.71 -5.44
N GLU A 642 20.09 -7.66 -4.62
CA GLU A 642 19.58 -6.34 -4.94
C GLU A 642 20.72 -5.39 -5.28
N TYR A 643 20.46 -4.44 -6.16
CA TYR A 643 21.38 -3.36 -6.46
C TYR A 643 20.70 -2.02 -6.21
N THR A 644 21.48 -1.04 -5.76
CA THR A 644 21.00 0.33 -5.56
C THR A 644 22.01 1.34 -6.08
N PHE A 645 21.53 2.49 -6.52
CA PHE A 645 22.43 3.59 -6.91
C PHE A 645 23.15 4.17 -5.70
N LYS A 646 24.47 4.40 -5.81
CA LYS A 646 25.23 5.16 -4.80
C LYS A 646 24.68 6.57 -4.64
N HIS A 647 24.34 7.20 -5.78
CA HIS A 647 23.70 8.48 -6.10
C HIS A 647 22.23 8.50 -6.55
N ALA A 648 21.24 9.04 -5.82
CA ALA A 648 19.91 9.30 -6.43
C ALA A 648 20.02 10.32 -7.58
N LEU A 649 20.94 11.27 -7.45
CA LEU A 649 21.25 12.20 -8.53
C LEU A 649 21.95 11.49 -9.71
N THR A 650 22.73 10.43 -9.46
CA THR A 650 23.32 9.60 -10.53
C THR A 650 22.22 8.92 -11.35
N GLN A 651 21.19 8.36 -10.69
CA GLN A 651 20.02 7.81 -11.37
C GLN A 651 19.33 8.89 -12.24
N GLU A 652 19.09 10.08 -11.68
CA GLU A 652 18.42 11.18 -12.37
C GLU A 652 19.21 11.63 -13.61
N VAL A 653 20.52 11.87 -13.47
CA VAL A 653 21.38 12.30 -14.59
C VAL A 653 21.49 11.20 -15.65
N ALA A 654 21.68 9.94 -15.26
CA ALA A 654 21.71 8.82 -16.19
C ALA A 654 20.39 8.67 -16.95
N GLY A 655 19.24 8.71 -16.26
CA GLY A 655 17.92 8.58 -16.88
C GLY A 655 17.55 9.77 -17.78
N ASN A 656 17.91 11.00 -17.39
CA ASN A 656 17.64 12.21 -18.17
C ASN A 656 18.58 12.38 -19.37
N SER A 657 19.72 11.67 -19.39
CA SER A 657 20.63 11.66 -20.54
C SER A 657 20.14 10.82 -21.72
N LEU A 658 19.09 10.01 -21.53
CA LEU A 658 18.48 9.19 -22.59
C LEU A 658 17.61 10.03 -23.53
N LEU A 659 17.67 9.72 -24.82
CA LEU A 659 16.70 10.23 -25.78
C LEU A 659 15.30 9.70 -25.44
N THR A 660 14.26 10.50 -25.70
CA THR A 660 12.87 10.16 -25.40
C THR A 660 12.47 8.78 -25.93
N GLU A 661 12.83 8.46 -27.18
CA GLU A 661 12.50 7.17 -27.82
C GLU A 661 13.12 5.97 -27.09
N GLN A 662 14.39 6.08 -26.69
CA GLN A 662 15.09 5.03 -25.94
C GLN A 662 14.51 4.87 -24.54
N ARG A 663 14.20 5.98 -23.87
CA ARG A 663 13.59 5.98 -22.54
C ARG A 663 12.21 5.29 -22.56
N THR A 664 11.39 5.59 -23.57
CA THR A 664 10.10 4.94 -23.80
C THR A 664 10.25 3.42 -24.00
N ALA A 665 11.18 2.99 -24.86
CA ALA A 665 11.43 1.57 -25.09
C ALA A 665 11.89 0.82 -23.82
N LEU A 666 12.70 1.46 -22.98
CA LEU A 666 13.16 0.90 -21.71
C LEU A 666 12.03 0.81 -20.67
N HIS A 667 11.15 1.82 -20.59
CA HIS A 667 9.97 1.73 -19.71
C HIS A 667 9.06 0.57 -20.10
N GLN A 668 8.80 0.37 -21.40
CA GLN A 668 8.05 -0.77 -21.92
C GLN A 668 8.68 -2.11 -21.52
N ARG A 669 9.99 -2.28 -21.74
CA ARG A 669 10.72 -3.51 -21.37
C ARG A 669 10.69 -3.77 -19.87
N THR A 670 10.81 -2.71 -19.07
CA THR A 670 10.75 -2.81 -17.61
C THR A 670 9.39 -3.30 -17.14
N ALA A 671 8.29 -2.74 -17.69
CA ALA A 671 6.94 -3.18 -17.35
C ALA A 671 6.73 -4.67 -17.66
N GLN A 672 7.16 -5.11 -18.83
CA GLN A 672 7.06 -6.52 -19.25
C GLN A 672 7.88 -7.46 -18.35
N ALA A 673 9.05 -7.00 -17.87
CA ALA A 673 9.87 -7.76 -16.96
C ALA A 673 9.21 -7.90 -15.58
N ILE A 674 8.63 -6.81 -15.04
CA ILE A 674 7.87 -6.82 -13.78
C ILE A 674 6.68 -7.78 -13.91
N GLU A 675 5.88 -7.69 -14.98
CA GLU A 675 4.75 -8.60 -15.21
C GLU A 675 5.19 -10.07 -15.23
N ALA A 676 6.33 -10.37 -15.86
CA ALA A 676 6.81 -11.74 -15.99
C ALA A 676 7.33 -12.31 -14.66
N LEU A 677 8.01 -11.52 -13.85
CA LEU A 677 8.64 -11.96 -12.61
C LEU A 677 7.63 -12.07 -11.45
N PHE A 678 6.66 -11.18 -11.39
CA PHE A 678 5.75 -11.02 -10.25
C PHE A 678 4.31 -11.45 -10.56
N GLN A 679 4.09 -12.43 -11.46
CA GLN A 679 2.76 -12.87 -11.90
C GLN A 679 1.78 -13.17 -10.74
N ASN A 680 2.29 -13.76 -9.64
CA ASN A 680 1.49 -14.13 -8.48
C ASN A 680 1.29 -12.98 -7.46
N GLN A 681 1.94 -11.84 -7.67
CA GLN A 681 1.97 -10.68 -6.76
C GLN A 681 1.77 -9.35 -7.50
N LEU A 682 1.16 -9.37 -8.70
CA LEU A 682 0.98 -8.16 -9.53
C LEU A 682 0.25 -7.02 -8.82
N LYS A 683 -0.63 -7.33 -7.86
CA LYS A 683 -1.37 -6.35 -7.06
C LYS A 683 -0.47 -5.36 -6.33
N ASP A 684 0.73 -5.80 -5.94
CA ASP A 684 1.71 -4.98 -5.24
C ASP A 684 2.47 -4.05 -6.22
N HIS A 685 2.44 -4.37 -7.52
CA HIS A 685 3.14 -3.64 -8.58
C HIS A 685 2.20 -2.86 -9.54
N TYR A 686 0.88 -2.84 -9.32
CA TYR A 686 -0.07 -2.20 -10.24
C TYR A 686 0.29 -0.74 -10.55
N SER A 687 0.67 0.03 -9.53
CA SER A 687 1.03 1.43 -9.69
C SER A 687 2.35 1.61 -10.45
N GLU A 688 3.34 0.73 -10.24
CA GLU A 688 4.60 0.73 -11.00
C GLU A 688 4.35 0.38 -12.47
N LEU A 689 3.54 -0.66 -12.72
CA LEU A 689 3.16 -1.11 -14.05
C LEU A 689 2.36 -0.02 -14.80
N ALA A 690 1.40 0.63 -14.13
CA ALA A 690 0.66 1.76 -14.69
C ALA A 690 1.60 2.87 -15.16
N ARG A 691 2.60 3.22 -14.34
CA ARG A 691 3.60 4.23 -14.67
C ARG A 691 4.48 3.79 -15.84
N HIS A 692 5.10 2.61 -15.77
CA HIS A 692 6.01 2.15 -16.81
C HIS A 692 5.30 1.96 -18.15
N TYR A 693 4.07 1.46 -18.17
CA TYR A 693 3.31 1.37 -19.42
C TYR A 693 2.87 2.74 -19.95
N SER A 694 2.51 3.69 -19.08
CA SER A 694 2.18 5.07 -19.48
C SER A 694 3.40 5.77 -20.10
N LEU A 695 4.58 5.62 -19.51
CA LEU A 695 5.84 6.19 -20.02
C LEU A 695 6.41 5.39 -21.20
N GLY A 696 6.04 4.11 -21.32
CA GLY A 696 6.44 3.22 -22.39
C GLY A 696 5.62 3.35 -23.67
N GLY A 697 4.60 4.21 -23.68
CA GLY A 697 3.74 4.47 -24.85
C GLY A 697 2.81 3.31 -25.21
N ASN A 698 2.65 2.33 -24.33
CA ASN A 698 1.72 1.20 -24.52
C ASN A 698 0.39 1.53 -23.87
N ASP A 699 -0.37 2.37 -24.55
CA ASP A 699 -1.64 2.90 -24.07
C ASP A 699 -2.62 1.79 -23.61
N PRO A 700 -2.80 0.65 -24.31
CA PRO A 700 -3.70 -0.42 -23.86
C PRO A 700 -3.35 -0.97 -22.47
N LYS A 701 -2.08 -1.30 -22.23
CA LYS A 701 -1.60 -1.79 -20.94
C LYS A 701 -1.59 -0.70 -19.87
N ALA A 702 -1.29 0.55 -20.25
CA ALA A 702 -1.35 1.69 -19.34
C ALA A 702 -2.77 1.90 -18.82
N VAL A 703 -3.77 1.86 -19.69
CA VAL A 703 -5.20 1.95 -19.33
C VAL A 703 -5.60 0.83 -18.37
N GLU A 704 -5.21 -0.42 -18.67
CA GLU A 704 -5.47 -1.59 -17.82
C GLU A 704 -4.93 -1.39 -16.38
N TYR A 705 -3.65 -1.05 -16.24
CA TYR A 705 -3.04 -0.90 -14.92
C TYR A 705 -3.44 0.39 -14.18
N LEU A 706 -3.76 1.47 -14.90
CA LEU A 706 -4.36 2.67 -14.29
C LEU A 706 -5.76 2.37 -13.75
N GLN A 707 -6.54 1.52 -14.43
CA GLN A 707 -7.83 1.05 -13.92
C GLN A 707 -7.64 0.25 -12.62
N TYR A 708 -6.71 -0.71 -12.59
CA TYR A 708 -6.44 -1.48 -11.36
C TYR A 708 -5.92 -0.62 -10.22
N THR A 709 -5.04 0.34 -10.50
CA THR A 709 -4.53 1.30 -9.51
C THR A 709 -5.66 2.18 -8.98
N GLY A 710 -6.54 2.67 -9.86
CA GLY A 710 -7.72 3.43 -9.47
C GLY A 710 -8.68 2.64 -8.59
N GLN A 711 -8.93 1.37 -8.92
CA GLN A 711 -9.75 0.48 -8.10
C GLN A 711 -9.12 0.19 -6.74
N GLN A 712 -7.80 -0.02 -6.68
CA GLN A 712 -7.07 -0.19 -5.42
C GLN A 712 -7.12 1.10 -4.57
N ALA A 713 -7.05 2.26 -5.19
CA ALA A 713 -7.20 3.55 -4.52
C ALA A 713 -8.64 3.75 -3.98
N VAL A 714 -9.68 3.36 -4.74
CA VAL A 714 -11.07 3.33 -4.26
C VAL A 714 -11.20 2.43 -3.04
N GLN A 715 -10.61 1.23 -3.08
CA GLN A 715 -10.60 0.30 -1.96
C GLN A 715 -9.95 0.91 -0.72
N ARG A 716 -8.88 1.70 -0.88
CA ARG A 716 -8.19 2.41 0.21
C ARG A 716 -8.80 3.76 0.58
N SER A 717 -9.96 4.14 0.02
CA SER A 717 -10.59 5.47 0.23
C SER A 717 -9.80 6.67 -0.30
N ALA A 718 -8.75 6.43 -1.09
CA ALA A 718 -7.94 7.46 -1.72
C ALA A 718 -8.64 7.93 -3.01
N TYR A 719 -9.81 8.58 -2.87
CA TYR A 719 -10.66 8.88 -4.03
C TYR A 719 -10.10 9.96 -4.93
N HIS A 720 -9.32 10.91 -4.43
CA HIS A 720 -8.69 11.92 -5.28
C HIS A 720 -7.67 11.27 -6.22
N GLU A 721 -6.85 10.35 -5.70
CA GLU A 721 -5.90 9.56 -6.45
C GLU A 721 -6.63 8.59 -7.39
N ALA A 722 -7.70 7.93 -6.92
CA ALA A 722 -8.52 7.09 -7.78
C ALA A 722 -9.08 7.86 -8.98
N ILE A 723 -9.69 9.03 -8.75
CA ILE A 723 -10.20 9.91 -9.79
C ILE A 723 -9.06 10.36 -10.72
N SER A 724 -7.88 10.68 -10.17
CA SER A 724 -6.69 11.05 -10.96
C SER A 724 -6.26 9.92 -11.89
N HIS A 725 -6.04 8.71 -11.38
CA HIS A 725 -5.62 7.55 -12.16
C HIS A 725 -6.66 7.14 -13.22
N LEU A 726 -7.94 7.10 -12.86
CA LEU A 726 -9.02 6.74 -13.78
C LEU A 726 -9.22 7.81 -14.87
N ASN A 727 -9.06 9.10 -14.54
CA ASN A 727 -9.07 10.17 -15.55
C ASN A 727 -7.83 10.12 -16.46
N ALA A 728 -6.66 9.76 -15.92
CA ALA A 728 -5.47 9.52 -16.74
C ALA A 728 -5.70 8.36 -17.73
N ALA A 729 -6.36 7.29 -17.29
CA ALA A 729 -6.78 6.20 -18.17
C ALA A 729 -7.75 6.68 -19.27
N LEU A 730 -8.75 7.49 -18.93
CA LEU A 730 -9.66 8.10 -19.90
C LEU A 730 -8.92 9.00 -20.92
N ALA A 731 -7.93 9.76 -20.47
CA ALA A 731 -7.14 10.63 -21.33
C ALA A 731 -6.29 9.85 -22.34
N LEU A 732 -5.70 8.72 -21.92
CA LEU A 732 -4.97 7.81 -22.82
C LEU A 732 -5.93 7.12 -23.80
N LEU A 733 -7.06 6.64 -23.29
CA LEU A 733 -8.09 6.00 -24.11
C LEU A 733 -8.66 6.96 -25.18
N GLY A 734 -8.75 8.25 -24.87
CA GLY A 734 -9.17 9.30 -25.80
C GLY A 734 -8.26 9.48 -27.03
N ARG A 735 -7.00 9.04 -26.97
CA ARG A 735 -6.04 9.08 -28.09
C ARG A 735 -6.24 7.93 -29.08
N GLN A 736 -6.93 6.87 -28.67
CA GLN A 736 -7.18 5.69 -29.50
C GLN A 736 -8.32 5.95 -30.49
N PRO A 737 -8.32 5.29 -31.66
CA PRO A 737 -9.42 5.40 -32.62
C PRO A 737 -10.76 5.02 -31.98
N ASP A 738 -11.83 5.67 -32.41
CA ASP A 738 -13.18 5.39 -31.93
C ASP A 738 -13.62 4.01 -32.40
N THR A 739 -13.59 3.04 -31.48
CA THR A 739 -13.91 1.64 -31.73
C THR A 739 -14.91 1.14 -30.68
N PRO A 740 -15.70 0.10 -30.97
CA PRO A 740 -16.58 -0.51 -29.99
C PRO A 740 -15.88 -0.98 -28.71
N GLU A 741 -14.63 -1.43 -28.82
CA GLU A 741 -13.82 -1.86 -27.67
C GLU A 741 -13.42 -0.67 -26.79
N ARG A 742 -12.94 0.42 -27.41
CA ARG A 742 -12.65 1.67 -26.72
C ARG A 742 -13.87 2.20 -25.98
N ALA A 743 -15.04 2.18 -26.61
CA ALA A 743 -16.29 2.62 -25.97
C ALA A 743 -16.64 1.77 -24.73
N ARG A 744 -16.40 0.44 -24.78
CA ARG A 744 -16.61 -0.46 -23.65
C ARG A 744 -15.63 -0.17 -22.50
N GLN A 745 -14.35 0.07 -22.81
CA GLN A 745 -13.35 0.46 -21.82
C GLN A 745 -13.66 1.83 -21.20
N GLU A 746 -14.11 2.80 -22.01
CA GLU A 746 -14.51 4.13 -21.52
C GLU A 746 -15.69 4.00 -20.55
N LEU A 747 -16.68 3.17 -20.90
CA LEU A 747 -17.83 2.88 -20.07
C LEU A 747 -17.42 2.24 -18.72
N ALA A 748 -16.54 1.24 -18.73
CA ALA A 748 -16.04 0.59 -17.52
C ALA A 748 -15.31 1.59 -16.59
N LEU A 749 -14.47 2.47 -17.14
CA LEU A 749 -13.79 3.52 -16.38
C LEU A 749 -14.78 4.52 -15.80
N ARG A 750 -15.78 4.96 -16.56
CA ARG A 750 -16.82 5.90 -16.09
C ARG A 750 -17.64 5.28 -14.95
N LEU A 751 -17.97 4.00 -15.04
CA LEU A 751 -18.66 3.27 -13.97
C LEU A 751 -17.81 3.10 -12.71
N ALA A 752 -16.48 3.06 -12.82
CA ALA A 752 -15.58 3.09 -11.67
C ALA A 752 -15.43 4.51 -11.07
N ILE A 753 -15.46 5.55 -11.92
CA ILE A 753 -15.34 6.96 -11.51
C ILE A 753 -16.61 7.44 -10.78
N GLY A 754 -17.80 7.02 -11.23
CA GLY A 754 -19.08 7.49 -10.68
C GLY A 754 -19.21 7.35 -9.15
N PRO A 755 -18.98 6.15 -8.58
CA PRO A 755 -18.95 5.95 -7.13
C PRO A 755 -17.85 6.76 -6.42
N ALA A 756 -16.66 6.85 -7.01
CA ALA A 756 -15.54 7.62 -6.43
C ALA A 756 -15.84 9.13 -6.37
N LEU A 757 -16.46 9.69 -7.42
CA LEU A 757 -16.92 11.08 -7.44
C LEU A 757 -18.04 11.32 -6.44
N THR A 758 -19.00 10.40 -6.37
CA THR A 758 -20.11 10.45 -5.41
C THR A 758 -19.59 10.51 -3.97
N ALA A 759 -18.60 9.68 -3.65
CA ALA A 759 -18.02 9.65 -2.32
C ALA A 759 -17.07 10.82 -2.04
N ALA A 760 -16.34 11.32 -3.04
CA ALA A 760 -15.43 12.46 -2.86
C ALA A 760 -16.15 13.82 -2.80
N ARG A 761 -17.20 14.00 -3.61
CA ARG A 761 -17.84 15.30 -3.88
C ARG A 761 -19.35 15.34 -3.59
N GLY A 762 -19.94 14.22 -3.16
CA GLY A 762 -21.37 14.09 -2.89
C GLY A 762 -22.17 13.63 -4.10
N PHE A 763 -23.33 13.03 -3.83
CA PHE A 763 -24.25 12.46 -4.83
C PHE A 763 -24.77 13.48 -5.86
N ALA A 764 -24.83 14.77 -5.52
CA ALA A 764 -25.44 15.82 -6.33
C ALA A 764 -24.41 16.69 -7.09
N SER A 765 -23.17 16.22 -7.25
CA SER A 765 -22.13 16.93 -8.00
C SER A 765 -22.36 16.86 -9.51
N SER A 766 -22.16 17.97 -10.23
CA SER A 766 -22.26 18.02 -11.69
C SER A 766 -21.31 17.04 -12.40
N ASP A 767 -20.20 16.68 -11.77
CA ASP A 767 -19.24 15.72 -12.33
C ASP A 767 -19.81 14.28 -12.34
N VAL A 768 -20.71 13.97 -11.41
CA VAL A 768 -21.44 12.70 -11.36
C VAL A 768 -22.41 12.63 -12.55
N GLU A 769 -23.16 13.70 -12.80
CA GLU A 769 -24.05 13.81 -13.97
C GLU A 769 -23.27 13.67 -15.28
N ALA A 770 -22.17 14.41 -15.43
CA ALA A 770 -21.35 14.36 -16.64
C ALA A 770 -20.78 12.95 -16.89
N THR A 771 -20.37 12.27 -15.82
CA THR A 771 -19.81 10.91 -15.88
C THR A 771 -20.85 9.90 -16.32
N TYR A 772 -22.01 9.84 -15.68
CA TYR A 772 -23.03 8.86 -16.04
C TYR A 772 -23.79 9.23 -17.32
N SER A 773 -23.93 10.50 -17.67
CA SER A 773 -24.52 10.90 -18.96
C SER A 773 -23.63 10.46 -20.12
N ARG A 774 -22.30 10.56 -19.97
CA ARG A 774 -21.36 10.02 -20.94
C ARG A 774 -21.43 8.49 -21.00
N ALA A 775 -21.50 7.81 -19.85
CA ALA A 775 -21.71 6.36 -19.81
C ALA A 775 -22.99 5.94 -20.55
N LEU A 776 -24.11 6.66 -20.35
CA LEU A 776 -25.37 6.37 -21.03
C LEU A 776 -25.26 6.55 -22.55
N ALA A 777 -24.57 7.61 -22.99
CA ALA A 777 -24.31 7.83 -24.41
C ALA A 777 -23.44 6.72 -25.05
N LEU A 778 -22.53 6.12 -24.28
CA LEU A 778 -21.68 5.01 -24.73
C LEU A 778 -22.42 3.67 -24.82
N CYS A 779 -23.42 3.44 -23.97
CA CYS A 779 -24.29 2.27 -24.09
C CYS A 779 -25.07 2.28 -25.42
N GLY A 780 -25.57 3.46 -25.82
CA GLY A 780 -26.33 3.65 -27.06
C GLY A 780 -27.72 2.98 -27.05
N PRO A 781 -28.63 3.37 -27.95
CA PRO A 781 -30.03 2.93 -27.90
C PRO A 781 -30.27 1.47 -28.35
N ALA A 782 -29.25 0.78 -28.89
CA ALA A 782 -29.38 -0.54 -29.52
C ALA A 782 -28.55 -1.65 -28.88
N ARG A 783 -27.84 -1.40 -27.77
CA ARG A 783 -27.02 -2.41 -27.09
C ARG A 783 -27.58 -2.71 -25.71
N ASP A 784 -28.20 -3.88 -25.57
CA ASP A 784 -28.43 -4.47 -24.26
C ASP A 784 -27.08 -4.87 -23.67
N THR A 785 -26.51 -3.95 -22.87
CA THR A 785 -25.23 -4.12 -22.18
C THR A 785 -25.49 -4.30 -20.69
N PRO A 786 -24.77 -5.19 -19.99
CA PRO A 786 -24.86 -5.33 -18.54
C PRO A 786 -24.66 -3.99 -17.80
N GLU A 787 -23.86 -3.09 -18.37
CA GLU A 787 -23.49 -1.78 -17.85
C GLU A 787 -24.59 -0.70 -17.96
N LEU A 788 -25.62 -0.91 -18.79
CA LEU A 788 -26.70 0.06 -18.99
C LEU A 788 -27.54 0.25 -17.72
N PHE A 789 -27.90 -0.85 -17.05
CA PHE A 789 -28.70 -0.80 -15.83
C PHE A 789 -28.02 0.01 -14.71
N PRO A 790 -26.77 -0.28 -14.28
CA PRO A 790 -26.11 0.50 -13.22
C PRO A 790 -25.88 1.97 -13.62
N THR A 791 -25.70 2.25 -14.92
CA THR A 791 -25.62 3.64 -15.44
C THR A 791 -26.93 4.40 -15.23
N LEU A 792 -28.05 3.79 -15.61
CA LEU A 792 -29.38 4.37 -15.46
C LEU A 792 -29.74 4.59 -13.98
N VAL A 793 -29.41 3.63 -13.11
CA VAL A 793 -29.63 3.81 -11.66
C VAL A 793 -28.76 4.94 -11.09
N GLY A 794 -27.50 5.06 -11.53
CA GLY A 794 -26.62 6.16 -11.15
C GLY A 794 -27.21 7.54 -11.49
N LEU A 795 -27.67 7.73 -12.74
CA LEU A 795 -28.35 8.96 -13.17
C LEU A 795 -29.66 9.20 -12.42
N ARG A 796 -30.48 8.16 -12.25
CA ARG A 796 -31.76 8.27 -11.54
C ARG A 796 -31.54 8.73 -10.11
N THR A 797 -30.53 8.20 -9.44
CA THR A 797 -30.16 8.58 -8.07
C THR A 797 -29.71 10.04 -8.00
N TYR A 798 -28.87 10.49 -8.94
CA TYR A 798 -28.46 11.89 -9.06
C TYR A 798 -29.68 12.83 -9.21
N PHE A 799 -30.54 12.57 -10.21
CA PHE A 799 -31.70 13.43 -10.46
C PHE A 799 -32.73 13.39 -9.32
N SER A 800 -32.91 12.24 -8.67
CA SER A 800 -33.80 12.11 -7.52
C SER A 800 -33.32 12.98 -6.34
N LEU A 801 -32.03 12.96 -5.99
CA LEU A 801 -31.50 13.76 -4.88
C LEU A 801 -31.51 15.28 -5.18
N ARG A 802 -31.45 15.66 -6.46
CA ARG A 802 -31.63 17.03 -6.96
C ARG A 802 -33.10 17.45 -7.07
N ALA A 803 -34.03 16.56 -6.73
CA ALA A 803 -35.48 16.73 -6.90
C ALA A 803 -35.92 17.01 -8.36
N GLU A 804 -35.16 16.54 -9.35
CA GLU A 804 -35.55 16.55 -10.77
C GLU A 804 -36.40 15.30 -11.09
N HIS A 805 -37.54 15.18 -10.40
CA HIS A 805 -38.34 13.95 -10.34
C HIS A 805 -38.92 13.51 -11.68
N ALA A 806 -39.18 14.44 -12.61
CA ALA A 806 -39.62 14.10 -13.97
C ALA A 806 -38.58 13.23 -14.70
N LYS A 807 -37.31 13.66 -14.70
CA LYS A 807 -36.20 12.90 -15.30
C LYS A 807 -35.96 11.59 -14.55
N ALA A 808 -36.00 11.62 -13.22
CA ALA A 808 -35.84 10.41 -12.42
C ALA A 808 -36.94 9.37 -12.72
N TYR A 809 -38.17 9.81 -12.94
CA TYR A 809 -39.30 8.95 -13.30
C TYR A 809 -39.12 8.33 -14.70
N GLU A 810 -38.74 9.14 -15.70
CA GLU A 810 -38.45 8.66 -17.06
C GLU A 810 -37.33 7.59 -17.07
N LEU A 811 -36.27 7.80 -16.29
CA LEU A 811 -35.19 6.82 -16.12
C LEU A 811 -35.69 5.57 -15.38
N GLY A 812 -36.57 5.72 -14.39
CA GLY A 812 -37.24 4.61 -13.70
C GLY A 812 -38.06 3.73 -14.65
N GLU A 813 -38.79 4.32 -15.59
CA GLU A 813 -39.53 3.57 -16.61
C GLU A 813 -38.59 2.83 -17.57
N GLN A 814 -37.45 3.42 -17.91
CA GLN A 814 -36.43 2.75 -18.70
C GLN A 814 -35.81 1.56 -17.96
N LEU A 815 -35.53 1.72 -16.66
CA LEU A 815 -35.06 0.62 -15.79
C LEU A 815 -36.07 -0.52 -15.74
N LEU A 816 -37.36 -0.21 -15.58
CA LEU A 816 -38.42 -1.22 -15.52
C LEU A 816 -38.52 -1.99 -16.84
N ARG A 817 -38.57 -1.28 -17.98
CA ARG A 817 -38.59 -1.92 -19.30
C ARG A 817 -37.38 -2.84 -19.53
N LEU A 818 -36.19 -2.41 -19.11
CA LEU A 818 -34.97 -3.21 -19.24
C LEU A 818 -35.01 -4.46 -18.33
N ALA A 819 -35.50 -4.31 -17.11
CA ALA A 819 -35.64 -5.42 -16.16
C ALA A 819 -36.70 -6.45 -16.62
N GLU A 820 -37.83 -5.99 -17.17
CA GLU A 820 -38.88 -6.85 -17.75
C GLU A 820 -38.35 -7.65 -18.94
N GLN A 821 -37.53 -7.03 -19.79
CA GLN A 821 -36.89 -7.72 -20.92
C GLN A 821 -35.92 -8.82 -20.46
N LYS A 822 -35.14 -8.54 -19.40
CA LYS A 822 -34.18 -9.50 -18.83
C LYS A 822 -34.83 -10.59 -17.97
N LYS A 823 -36.06 -10.36 -17.49
CA LYS A 823 -36.78 -11.24 -16.56
C LYS A 823 -35.98 -11.54 -15.29
N ASP A 824 -35.22 -10.55 -14.83
CA ASP A 824 -34.39 -10.65 -13.64
C ASP A 824 -35.16 -10.07 -12.44
N PRO A 825 -35.53 -10.90 -11.44
CA PRO A 825 -36.26 -10.44 -10.25
C PRO A 825 -35.55 -9.34 -9.46
N GLU A 826 -34.21 -9.35 -9.40
CA GLU A 826 -33.44 -8.35 -8.64
C GLU A 826 -33.52 -6.98 -9.33
N LEU A 827 -33.34 -6.98 -10.66
CA LEU A 827 -33.45 -5.75 -11.47
C LEU A 827 -34.89 -5.20 -11.49
N LEU A 828 -35.88 -6.09 -11.53
CA LEU A 828 -37.30 -5.72 -11.46
C LEU A 828 -37.63 -5.07 -10.12
N GLY A 829 -37.13 -5.64 -9.02
CA GLY A 829 -37.24 -5.05 -7.69
C GLY A 829 -36.65 -3.65 -7.66
N GLU A 830 -35.40 -3.48 -8.10
CA GLU A 830 -34.71 -2.17 -8.08
C GLU A 830 -35.47 -1.12 -8.92
N ALA A 831 -35.98 -1.51 -10.08
CA ALA A 831 -36.76 -0.62 -10.95
C ALA A 831 -38.09 -0.19 -10.29
N HIS A 832 -38.82 -1.14 -9.68
CA HIS A 832 -40.05 -0.83 -8.96
C HIS A 832 -39.81 0.08 -7.76
N VAL A 833 -38.76 -0.16 -6.97
CA VAL A 833 -38.42 0.73 -5.85
C VAL A 833 -38.05 2.13 -6.35
N SER A 834 -37.33 2.24 -7.47
CA SER A 834 -36.99 3.53 -8.10
C SER A 834 -38.23 4.35 -8.47
N LEU A 835 -39.22 3.69 -9.07
CA LEU A 835 -40.48 4.31 -9.48
C LEU A 835 -41.36 4.62 -8.27
N ALA A 836 -41.38 3.76 -7.25
CA ALA A 836 -42.09 3.97 -6.01
C ALA A 836 -41.62 5.24 -5.29
N THR A 837 -40.30 5.39 -5.07
CA THR A 837 -39.75 6.55 -4.39
C THR A 837 -40.07 7.84 -5.15
N THR A 838 -39.89 7.83 -6.47
CA THR A 838 -40.16 9.02 -7.30
C THR A 838 -41.65 9.36 -7.33
N SER A 839 -42.52 8.36 -7.40
CA SER A 839 -43.98 8.53 -7.38
C SER A 839 -44.47 9.11 -6.05
N TYR A 840 -43.85 8.73 -4.94
CA TYR A 840 -44.15 9.30 -3.62
C TYR A 840 -43.91 10.82 -3.62
N TYR A 841 -42.73 11.29 -4.03
CA TYR A 841 -42.40 12.72 -4.05
C TYR A 841 -43.26 13.53 -5.04
N LEU A 842 -43.69 12.92 -6.14
CA LEU A 842 -44.66 13.50 -7.08
C LEU A 842 -46.09 13.56 -6.53
N GLY A 843 -46.36 13.05 -5.32
CA GLY A 843 -47.70 13.00 -4.71
C GLY A 843 -48.63 11.93 -5.30
N ARG A 844 -48.09 10.95 -6.04
CA ARG A 844 -48.85 9.86 -6.67
C ARG A 844 -48.88 8.63 -5.77
N PHE A 845 -49.46 8.75 -4.58
CA PHE A 845 -49.35 7.73 -3.51
C PHE A 845 -49.90 6.35 -3.91
N SER A 846 -51.03 6.29 -4.62
CA SER A 846 -51.59 5.00 -5.10
C SER A 846 -50.67 4.28 -6.07
N LEU A 847 -50.01 5.02 -6.97
CA LEU A 847 -49.05 4.46 -7.92
C LEU A 847 -47.76 4.01 -7.19
N ALA A 848 -47.29 4.81 -6.24
CA ALA A 848 -46.16 4.45 -5.39
C ALA A 848 -46.44 3.14 -4.64
N HIS A 849 -47.64 3.00 -4.07
CA HIS A 849 -48.04 1.78 -3.34
C HIS A 849 -48.05 0.54 -4.24
N ALA A 850 -48.58 0.66 -5.46
CA ALA A 850 -48.56 -0.44 -6.43
C ALA A 850 -47.12 -0.91 -6.70
N HIS A 851 -46.20 0.02 -6.98
CA HIS A 851 -44.79 -0.33 -7.24
C HIS A 851 -44.07 -0.92 -6.03
N VAL A 852 -44.26 -0.37 -4.82
CA VAL A 852 -43.66 -0.94 -3.60
C VAL A 852 -44.13 -2.38 -3.38
N ARG A 853 -45.43 -2.66 -3.61
CA ARG A 853 -45.98 -4.00 -3.43
C ARG A 853 -45.35 -5.01 -4.39
N GLU A 854 -45.18 -4.64 -5.67
CA GLU A 854 -44.49 -5.50 -6.63
C GLU A 854 -43.02 -5.70 -6.24
N ALA A 855 -42.31 -4.66 -5.79
CA ALA A 855 -40.93 -4.78 -5.32
C ALA A 855 -40.79 -5.74 -4.12
N LEU A 856 -41.60 -5.58 -3.08
CA LEU A 856 -41.55 -6.43 -1.88
C LEU A 856 -41.92 -7.89 -2.18
N ALA A 857 -42.81 -8.13 -3.15
CA ALA A 857 -43.13 -9.48 -3.60
C ALA A 857 -41.94 -10.19 -4.27
N LEU A 858 -41.02 -9.43 -4.87
CA LEU A 858 -39.83 -9.97 -5.55
C LEU A 858 -38.69 -10.30 -4.56
N TYR A 859 -38.53 -9.53 -3.48
CA TYR A 859 -37.45 -9.75 -2.50
C TYR A 859 -37.69 -10.95 -1.57
N GLY A 860 -38.94 -11.38 -1.38
CA GLY A 860 -39.33 -12.49 -0.49
C GLY A 860 -38.87 -13.91 -0.88
N ALA A 861 -38.03 -14.08 -1.92
CA ALA A 861 -37.61 -15.37 -2.46
C ALA A 861 -36.14 -15.78 -2.15
N GLY A 862 -35.41 -14.99 -1.37
CA GLY A 862 -34.04 -15.30 -0.95
C GLY A 862 -32.99 -15.03 -2.04
N SER A 863 -32.52 -13.78 -2.10
CA SER A 863 -31.22 -13.43 -2.70
C SER A 863 -30.75 -12.11 -2.09
N HIS A 864 -29.63 -12.12 -1.36
CA HIS A 864 -29.23 -10.98 -0.51
C HIS A 864 -27.98 -10.23 -0.95
N LEU A 865 -27.29 -10.54 -2.06
CA LEU A 865 -25.86 -10.19 -2.10
C LEU A 865 -25.25 -9.54 -3.36
N THR A 866 -26.00 -9.15 -4.39
CA THR A 866 -25.34 -8.69 -5.65
C THR A 866 -25.37 -7.19 -5.94
N HIS A 867 -26.28 -6.39 -5.35
CA HIS A 867 -26.47 -4.98 -5.74
C HIS A 867 -26.05 -3.91 -4.71
N LEU A 868 -25.52 -4.32 -3.54
CA LEU A 868 -25.11 -3.40 -2.46
C LEU A 868 -24.02 -2.38 -2.86
N ASN A 869 -23.20 -2.69 -3.88
CA ASN A 869 -21.98 -1.93 -4.19
C ASN A 869 -22.15 -0.72 -5.14
N VAL A 870 -23.34 -0.44 -5.69
CA VAL A 870 -23.48 0.62 -6.71
C VAL A 870 -24.32 1.82 -6.22
N HIS A 871 -25.20 1.66 -5.22
CA HIS A 871 -26.27 2.64 -4.93
C HIS A 871 -26.43 3.05 -3.46
N GLY A 872 -25.60 2.52 -2.56
CA GLY A 872 -25.51 2.94 -1.16
C GLY A 872 -26.59 2.42 -0.22
N VAL A 873 -27.84 2.24 -0.64
CA VAL A 873 -28.92 1.68 0.22
C VAL A 873 -29.38 0.32 -0.31
N ASP A 874 -29.54 -0.64 0.58
CA ASP A 874 -30.17 -1.93 0.27
C ASP A 874 -31.58 -1.72 -0.34
N PRO A 875 -31.88 -2.35 -1.49
CA PRO A 875 -33.14 -2.13 -2.18
C PRO A 875 -34.39 -2.52 -1.38
N GLU A 876 -34.32 -3.58 -0.57
CA GLU A 876 -35.44 -4.04 0.25
C GLU A 876 -35.67 -3.11 1.45
N VAL A 877 -34.59 -2.68 2.12
CA VAL A 877 -34.66 -1.64 3.16
C VAL A 877 -35.29 -0.36 2.59
N ARG A 878 -34.91 0.05 1.37
CA ARG A 878 -35.48 1.22 0.70
C ARG A 878 -36.95 1.01 0.34
N ALA A 879 -37.35 -0.19 -0.09
CA ALA A 879 -38.73 -0.55 -0.37
C ALA A 879 -39.61 -0.46 0.89
N LEU A 880 -39.15 -1.06 2.00
CA LEU A 880 -39.86 -1.06 3.29
C LEU A 880 -39.98 0.34 3.89
N SER A 881 -38.92 1.16 3.78
CA SER A 881 -38.96 2.56 4.22
C SER A 881 -39.95 3.39 3.40
N THR A 882 -39.94 3.24 2.06
CA THR A 882 -40.87 3.93 1.15
C THR A 882 -42.31 3.49 1.39
N SER A 883 -42.52 2.18 1.60
CA SER A 883 -43.81 1.60 1.97
C SER A 883 -44.41 2.28 3.19
N ALA A 884 -43.59 2.49 4.22
CA ALA A 884 -44.04 3.11 5.46
C ALA A 884 -44.62 4.51 5.25
N LEU A 885 -43.92 5.36 4.49
CA LEU A 885 -44.41 6.72 4.18
C LEU A 885 -45.66 6.68 3.30
N VAL A 886 -45.68 5.84 2.26
CA VAL A 886 -46.82 5.71 1.33
C VAL A 886 -48.07 5.21 2.05
N LEU A 887 -47.95 4.16 2.87
CA LEU A 887 -49.05 3.60 3.64
C LEU A 887 -49.64 4.62 4.61
N TRP A 888 -48.78 5.39 5.28
CA TRP A 888 -49.25 6.45 6.15
C TRP A 888 -50.02 7.51 5.36
N SER A 889 -49.50 7.99 4.23
CA SER A 889 -50.21 8.97 3.38
C SER A 889 -51.59 8.46 2.93
N LEU A 890 -51.69 7.18 2.57
CA LEU A 890 -52.94 6.53 2.14
C LEU A 890 -53.95 6.26 3.27
N GLY A 891 -53.60 6.51 4.54
CA GLY A 891 -54.49 6.31 5.69
C GLY A 891 -54.35 4.97 6.40
N TYR A 892 -53.19 4.31 6.28
CA TYR A 892 -52.85 3.04 6.94
C TYR A 892 -51.67 3.22 7.93
N PRO A 893 -51.87 3.96 9.03
CA PRO A 893 -50.79 4.29 9.97
C PRO A 893 -50.21 3.08 10.70
N ASP A 894 -50.98 2.03 11.00
CA ASP A 894 -50.49 0.87 11.77
C ASP A 894 -49.62 -0.03 10.88
N GLN A 895 -50.05 -0.25 9.63
CA GLN A 895 -49.24 -0.93 8.62
C GLN A 895 -47.97 -0.13 8.28
N ALA A 896 -48.06 1.20 8.22
CA ALA A 896 -46.90 2.05 8.02
C ALA A 896 -45.85 1.86 9.13
N SER A 897 -46.27 1.84 10.40
CA SER A 897 -45.34 1.62 11.52
C SER A 897 -44.73 0.22 11.50
N LYS A 898 -45.51 -0.81 11.16
CA LYS A 898 -44.97 -2.15 10.97
C LYS A 898 -43.91 -2.18 9.86
N SER A 899 -44.19 -1.59 8.71
CA SER A 899 -43.25 -1.56 7.59
C SER A 899 -41.94 -0.83 7.92
N ALA A 900 -41.99 0.25 8.71
CA ALA A 900 -40.79 0.94 9.17
C ALA A 900 -39.96 0.07 10.14
N GLN A 901 -40.62 -0.64 11.05
CA GLN A 901 -39.96 -1.57 11.97
C GLN A 901 -39.30 -2.74 11.23
N ASP A 902 -39.98 -3.33 10.25
CA ASP A 902 -39.45 -4.40 9.41
C ASP A 902 -38.20 -3.92 8.64
N GLY A 903 -38.25 -2.70 8.07
CA GLY A 903 -37.11 -2.10 7.38
C GLY A 903 -35.92 -1.83 8.29
N LEU A 904 -36.17 -1.37 9.52
CA LEU A 904 -35.12 -1.12 10.51
C LEU A 904 -34.51 -2.43 11.04
N ALA A 905 -35.32 -3.47 11.24
CA ALA A 905 -34.86 -4.79 11.62
C ALA A 905 -33.96 -5.40 10.55
N LEU A 906 -34.37 -5.32 9.28
CA LEU A 906 -33.56 -5.76 8.14
C LEU A 906 -32.24 -4.98 8.04
N ALA A 907 -32.28 -3.65 8.14
CA ALA A 907 -31.07 -2.83 8.06
C ALA A 907 -30.06 -3.16 9.18
N ARG A 908 -30.54 -3.48 10.39
CA ARG A 908 -29.71 -3.96 11.50
C ARG A 908 -29.13 -5.35 11.22
N GLN A 909 -29.93 -6.26 10.65
CA GLN A 909 -29.50 -7.62 10.30
C GLN A 909 -28.41 -7.60 9.22
N LEU A 910 -28.54 -6.75 8.20
CA LEU A 910 -27.57 -6.61 7.11
C LEU A 910 -26.22 -6.07 7.59
N SER A 911 -26.14 -5.49 8.79
CA SER A 911 -24.93 -4.82 9.30
C SER A 911 -24.34 -3.80 8.30
N HIS A 912 -25.23 -3.11 7.57
CA HIS A 912 -24.87 -2.15 6.52
C HIS A 912 -25.17 -0.71 6.99
N PRO A 913 -24.17 0.05 7.49
CA PRO A 913 -24.38 1.34 8.16
C PRO A 913 -25.15 2.37 7.34
N PHE A 914 -24.90 2.47 6.04
CA PHE A 914 -25.59 3.45 5.20
C PHE A 914 -27.09 3.13 5.06
N SER A 915 -27.44 1.85 4.98
CA SER A 915 -28.85 1.42 4.94
C SER A 915 -29.54 1.58 6.30
N LEU A 916 -28.81 1.36 7.40
CA LEU A 916 -29.31 1.67 8.73
C LEU A 916 -29.56 3.17 8.91
N GLY A 917 -28.64 4.03 8.44
CA GLY A 917 -28.82 5.49 8.45
C GLY A 917 -30.06 5.93 7.67
N HIS A 918 -30.27 5.36 6.47
CA HIS A 918 -31.48 5.59 5.68
C HIS A 918 -32.75 5.13 6.41
N ALA A 919 -32.77 3.91 6.95
CA ALA A 919 -33.93 3.37 7.66
C ALA A 919 -34.29 4.19 8.90
N LEU A 920 -33.28 4.61 9.69
CA LEU A 920 -33.49 5.48 10.87
C LEU A 920 -34.05 6.84 10.45
N CYS A 921 -33.50 7.45 9.40
CA CYS A 921 -33.95 8.73 8.86
C CYS A 921 -35.43 8.69 8.43
N GLN A 922 -35.80 7.67 7.64
CA GLN A 922 -37.16 7.48 7.15
C GLN A 922 -38.14 7.13 8.28
N THR A 923 -37.69 6.37 9.28
CA THR A 923 -38.50 6.05 10.47
C THR A 923 -38.75 7.30 11.32
N ALA A 924 -37.75 8.17 11.49
CA ALA A 924 -37.92 9.46 12.17
C ALA A 924 -38.94 10.35 11.44
N GLU A 925 -38.89 10.38 10.09
CA GLU A 925 -39.86 11.11 9.28
C GLU A 925 -41.27 10.54 9.40
N LEU A 926 -41.44 9.21 9.42
CA LEU A 926 -42.74 8.60 9.68
C LEU A 926 -43.29 9.00 11.05
N HIS A 927 -42.49 8.94 12.11
CA HIS A 927 -42.94 9.35 13.45
C HIS A 927 -43.27 10.84 13.53
N HIS A 928 -42.53 11.66 12.77
CA HIS A 928 -42.88 13.06 12.58
C HIS A 928 -44.25 13.19 11.91
N LEU A 929 -44.47 12.47 10.80
CA LEU A 929 -45.76 12.41 10.12
C LEU A 929 -46.85 11.84 11.03
N ARG A 930 -46.57 11.02 12.03
CA ARG A 930 -47.55 10.55 13.02
C ARG A 930 -47.77 11.51 14.21
N ARG A 931 -47.04 12.63 14.26
CA ARG A 931 -47.01 13.60 15.38
C ARG A 931 -46.58 12.98 16.71
N GLU A 932 -45.52 12.17 16.67
CA GLU A 932 -44.95 11.47 17.83
C GLU A 932 -43.54 12.02 18.15
N PRO A 933 -43.42 13.23 18.73
CA PRO A 933 -42.15 13.96 18.78
C PRO A 933 -41.06 13.27 19.60
N GLN A 934 -41.41 12.50 20.65
CA GLN A 934 -40.43 11.73 21.42
C GLN A 934 -39.75 10.67 20.56
N LEU A 935 -40.53 9.91 19.77
CA LEU A 935 -40.00 8.88 18.88
C LEU A 935 -39.23 9.50 17.72
N THR A 936 -39.71 10.62 17.15
CA THR A 936 -38.96 11.39 16.14
C THR A 936 -37.58 11.78 16.67
N GLN A 937 -37.50 12.28 17.90
CA GLN A 937 -36.24 12.65 18.52
C GLN A 937 -35.33 11.44 18.72
N GLU A 938 -35.83 10.33 19.27
CA GLU A 938 -35.05 9.11 19.52
C GLU A 938 -34.40 8.57 18.24
N TYR A 939 -35.19 8.39 17.18
CA TYR A 939 -34.67 7.89 15.90
C TYR A 939 -33.77 8.91 15.19
N ALA A 940 -34.06 10.20 15.30
CA ALA A 940 -33.19 11.24 14.76
C ALA A 940 -31.84 11.29 15.48
N GLU A 941 -31.80 11.14 16.81
CA GLU A 941 -30.55 11.10 17.59
C GLU A 941 -29.72 9.85 17.28
N ALA A 942 -30.37 8.70 17.10
CA ALA A 942 -29.70 7.48 16.63
C ALA A 942 -29.10 7.67 15.22
N ALA A 943 -29.85 8.30 14.31
CA ALA A 943 -29.38 8.59 12.95
C ALA A 943 -28.25 9.63 12.93
N ILE A 944 -28.33 10.68 13.75
CA ILE A 944 -27.28 11.70 13.91
C ILE A 944 -26.00 11.03 14.41
N THR A 945 -26.09 10.22 15.47
CA THR A 945 -24.94 9.50 16.04
C THR A 945 -24.25 8.65 14.96
N LEU A 946 -25.03 7.81 14.27
CA LEU A 946 -24.51 6.97 13.20
C LEU A 946 -23.92 7.80 12.04
N SER A 947 -24.59 8.89 11.64
CA SER A 947 -24.16 9.72 10.51
C SER A 947 -22.93 10.56 10.84
N THR A 948 -22.76 10.99 12.09
CA THR A 948 -21.54 11.64 12.56
C THR A 948 -20.39 10.65 12.66
N GLU A 949 -20.65 9.43 13.13
CA GLU A 949 -19.64 8.38 13.22
C GLU A 949 -19.19 7.83 11.86
N GLN A 950 -20.13 7.72 10.92
CA GLN A 950 -19.89 7.09 9.62
C GLN A 950 -19.74 8.10 8.49
N GLY A 951 -20.07 9.38 8.71
CA GLY A 951 -19.82 10.49 7.80
C GLY A 951 -20.86 10.65 6.71
N PHE A 952 -22.13 10.55 7.06
CA PHE A 952 -23.24 10.66 6.10
C PHE A 952 -23.87 12.05 6.15
N PRO A 953 -23.31 13.08 5.48
CA PRO A 953 -23.78 14.47 5.62
C PRO A 953 -25.22 14.66 5.17
N LEU A 954 -25.67 13.86 4.19
CA LEU A 954 -27.07 13.86 3.72
C LEU A 954 -28.03 13.48 4.85
N TRP A 955 -27.78 12.34 5.52
CA TRP A 955 -28.61 11.84 6.61
C TRP A 955 -28.48 12.70 7.87
N LEU A 956 -27.28 13.21 8.15
CA LEU A 956 -27.03 14.14 9.26
C LEU A 956 -27.86 15.42 9.11
N GLY A 957 -27.83 16.05 7.93
CA GLY A 957 -28.62 17.26 7.66
C GLY A 957 -30.12 17.01 7.82
N TRP A 958 -30.63 15.93 7.20
CA TRP A 958 -32.05 15.56 7.26
C TRP A 958 -32.53 15.34 8.70
N THR A 959 -31.83 14.49 9.46
CA THR A 959 -32.23 14.11 10.82
C THR A 959 -32.04 15.23 11.83
N THR A 960 -31.09 16.15 11.58
CA THR A 960 -30.96 17.40 12.35
C THR A 960 -32.20 18.28 12.23
N ILE A 961 -32.82 18.34 11.04
CA ILE A 961 -34.09 19.07 10.84
C ILE A 961 -35.22 18.41 11.64
N LEU A 962 -35.36 17.08 11.54
CA LEU A 962 -36.41 16.33 12.25
C LEU A 962 -36.26 16.41 13.77
N ARG A 963 -35.03 16.35 14.29
CA ARG A 963 -34.75 16.57 15.72
C ARG A 963 -35.12 17.99 16.14
N GLY A 964 -34.78 19.00 15.34
CA GLY A 964 -35.15 20.38 15.60
C GLY A 964 -36.66 20.59 15.68
N TRP A 965 -37.43 19.96 14.77
CA TRP A 965 -38.89 19.95 14.84
C TRP A 965 -39.40 19.27 16.13
N ALA A 966 -38.84 18.12 16.48
CA ALA A 966 -39.23 17.38 17.69
C ALA A 966 -38.98 18.17 18.98
N LEU A 967 -37.87 18.93 19.05
CA LEU A 967 -37.58 19.84 20.16
C LEU A 967 -38.61 20.97 20.23
N ALA A 968 -38.98 21.55 19.08
CA ALA A 968 -39.96 22.62 19.03
C ALA A 968 -41.35 22.18 19.53
N GLU A 969 -41.82 20.99 19.12
CA GLU A 969 -43.09 20.42 19.60
C GLU A 969 -43.04 20.00 21.08
N GLN A 970 -41.86 19.73 21.63
CA GLN A 970 -41.66 19.40 23.05
C GLN A 970 -41.45 20.64 23.94
N GLY A 971 -41.74 21.83 23.44
CA GLY A 971 -41.68 23.07 24.23
C GLY A 971 -40.31 23.75 24.25
N GLN A 972 -39.39 23.37 23.35
CA GLN A 972 -38.10 24.02 23.15
C GLN A 972 -37.98 24.63 21.74
N PRO A 973 -38.80 25.66 21.43
CA PRO A 973 -38.98 26.17 20.06
C PRO A 973 -37.77 26.93 19.51
N GLU A 974 -37.14 27.79 20.30
CA GLU A 974 -35.96 28.55 19.85
C GLU A 974 -34.78 27.66 19.47
N PRO A 975 -34.31 26.72 20.33
CA PRO A 975 -33.25 25.79 19.93
C PRO A 975 -33.70 24.84 18.83
N GLY A 976 -34.98 24.42 18.82
CA GLY A 976 -35.53 23.59 17.76
C GLY A 976 -35.48 24.26 16.37
N ILE A 977 -35.97 25.49 16.26
CA ILE A 977 -35.94 26.29 15.02
C ILE A 977 -34.50 26.56 14.57
N ALA A 978 -33.60 26.89 15.51
CA ALA A 978 -32.19 27.09 15.20
C ALA A 978 -31.57 25.81 14.59
N GLN A 979 -31.85 24.66 15.19
CA GLN A 979 -31.38 23.37 14.70
C GLN A 979 -31.99 23.01 13.33
N MET A 980 -33.26 23.32 13.09
CA MET A 980 -33.88 23.12 11.77
C MET A 980 -33.19 23.94 10.68
N ARG A 981 -32.83 25.20 10.96
CA ARG A 981 -32.12 26.06 10.02
C ARG A 981 -30.70 25.58 9.75
N GLU A 982 -29.99 25.14 10.78
CA GLU A 982 -28.66 24.54 10.66
C GLU A 982 -28.71 23.27 9.81
N GLY A 983 -29.65 22.37 10.10
CA GLY A 983 -29.85 21.14 9.34
C GLY A 983 -30.20 21.41 7.87
N LEU A 984 -31.07 22.38 7.59
CA LEU A 984 -31.39 22.82 6.23
C LEU A 984 -30.17 23.36 5.48
N ALA A 985 -29.33 24.16 6.12
CA ALA A 985 -28.12 24.69 5.51
C ALA A 985 -27.10 23.57 5.23
N ALA A 986 -26.90 22.65 6.18
CA ALA A 986 -26.02 21.49 6.03
C ALA A 986 -26.50 20.55 4.92
N TYR A 987 -27.82 20.28 4.86
CA TYR A 987 -28.44 19.47 3.82
C TYR A 987 -28.30 20.12 2.43
N HIS A 988 -28.51 21.44 2.34
CA HIS A 988 -28.33 22.15 1.07
C HIS A 988 -26.87 22.15 0.60
N ALA A 989 -25.90 22.22 1.52
CA ALA A 989 -24.47 22.17 1.20
C ALA A 989 -24.03 20.85 0.56
N THR A 990 -24.81 19.76 0.69
CA THR A 990 -24.54 18.51 -0.02
C THR A 990 -24.98 18.54 -1.49
N GLY A 991 -25.62 19.63 -1.93
CA GLY A 991 -26.23 19.78 -3.25
C GLY A 991 -27.61 19.11 -3.37
N ALA A 992 -28.11 18.47 -2.30
CA ALA A 992 -29.42 17.85 -2.28
C ALA A 992 -30.53 18.91 -2.24
N ALA A 993 -31.63 18.60 -2.93
CA ALA A 993 -32.86 19.39 -2.92
C ALA A 993 -34.11 18.54 -2.60
N LEU A 994 -33.95 17.21 -2.54
CA LEU A 994 -34.99 16.26 -2.19
C LEU A 994 -35.66 16.61 -0.86
N GLY A 995 -36.99 16.75 -0.86
CA GLY A 995 -37.78 17.01 0.35
C GLY A 995 -37.67 18.44 0.90
N ARG A 996 -36.97 19.35 0.20
CA ARG A 996 -36.81 20.76 0.62
C ARG A 996 -38.17 21.44 0.83
N SER A 997 -39.14 21.14 -0.03
CA SER A 997 -40.53 21.61 0.08
C SER A 997 -41.13 21.29 1.45
N HIS A 998 -40.98 20.05 1.92
CA HIS A 998 -41.49 19.59 3.20
C HIS A 998 -40.75 20.19 4.39
N PHE A 999 -39.42 20.22 4.38
CA PHE A 999 -38.66 20.78 5.50
C PHE A 999 -38.98 22.26 5.74
N GLN A 1000 -39.25 23.01 4.67
CA GLN A 1000 -39.70 24.39 4.77
C GLN A 1000 -41.13 24.49 5.34
N CYS A 1001 -42.03 23.55 5.01
CA CYS A 1001 -43.33 23.44 5.68
C CYS A 1001 -43.17 23.16 7.19
N LEU A 1002 -42.24 22.30 7.60
CA LEU A 1002 -41.97 22.06 9.03
C LEU A 1002 -41.51 23.31 9.74
N LEU A 1003 -40.57 24.03 9.12
CA LEU A 1003 -40.05 25.28 9.67
C LEU A 1003 -41.16 26.34 9.78
N ALA A 1004 -42.03 26.43 8.77
CA ALA A 1004 -43.19 27.31 8.80
C ALA A 1004 -44.15 26.98 9.95
N HIS A 1005 -44.41 25.69 10.19
CA HIS A 1005 -45.25 25.24 11.29
C HIS A 1005 -44.64 25.61 12.65
N ALA A 1006 -43.33 25.37 12.83
CA ALA A 1006 -42.61 25.73 14.06
C ALA A 1006 -42.63 27.25 14.34
N TYR A 1007 -42.46 28.08 13.30
CA TYR A 1007 -42.63 29.53 13.42
C TYR A 1007 -44.05 29.94 13.82
N GLY A 1008 -45.07 29.30 13.23
CA GLY A 1008 -46.47 29.53 13.58
C GLY A 1008 -46.77 29.26 15.05
N ARG A 1009 -46.23 28.17 15.60
CA ARG A 1009 -46.35 27.85 17.04
C ARG A 1009 -45.78 28.93 17.96
N GLN A 1010 -44.82 29.72 17.48
CA GLN A 1010 -44.23 30.86 18.21
C GLN A 1010 -44.90 32.21 17.90
N GLY A 1011 -45.97 32.23 17.10
CA GLY A 1011 -46.60 33.46 16.64
C GLY A 1011 -45.72 34.29 15.69
N GLN A 1012 -44.65 33.71 15.14
CA GLN A 1012 -43.75 34.37 14.20
C GLN A 1012 -44.30 34.30 12.76
N LEU A 1013 -45.44 34.97 12.54
CA LEU A 1013 -46.22 34.87 11.31
C LEU A 1013 -45.42 35.15 10.03
N GLN A 1014 -44.64 36.24 10.01
CA GLN A 1014 -43.90 36.64 8.81
C GLN A 1014 -42.82 35.63 8.43
N SER A 1015 -42.09 35.11 9.43
CA SER A 1015 -41.11 34.04 9.24
C SER A 1015 -41.78 32.76 8.72
N GLY A 1016 -42.96 32.41 9.25
CA GLY A 1016 -43.74 31.26 8.80
C GLY A 1016 -44.21 31.39 7.34
N LEU A 1017 -44.75 32.55 6.96
CA LEU A 1017 -45.16 32.83 5.58
C LEU A 1017 -43.98 32.86 4.61
N SER A 1018 -42.82 33.38 5.04
CA SER A 1018 -41.59 33.36 4.24
C SER A 1018 -41.12 31.92 3.98
N ALA A 1019 -41.11 31.06 5.01
CA ALA A 1019 -40.76 29.65 4.85
C ALA A 1019 -41.74 28.92 3.91
N LEU A 1020 -43.05 29.21 3.98
CA LEU A 1020 -44.01 28.68 3.00
C LEU A 1020 -43.77 29.20 1.59
N ALA A 1021 -43.34 30.45 1.41
CA ALA A 1021 -42.99 30.96 0.08
C ALA A 1021 -41.79 30.21 -0.51
N GLU A 1022 -40.77 29.92 0.31
CA GLU A 1022 -39.64 29.08 -0.09
C GLU A 1022 -40.05 27.64 -0.40
N ALA A 1023 -40.98 27.06 0.39
CA ALA A 1023 -41.54 25.75 0.12
C ALA A 1023 -42.24 25.72 -1.26
N LYS A 1024 -43.05 26.75 -1.56
CA LYS A 1024 -43.78 26.85 -2.82
C LYS A 1024 -42.85 27.03 -4.03
N ASP A 1025 -41.83 27.87 -3.90
CA ASP A 1025 -40.79 28.04 -4.93
C ASP A 1025 -40.05 26.72 -5.19
N ALA A 1026 -39.77 25.94 -4.15
CA ALA A 1026 -39.20 24.60 -4.31
C ALA A 1026 -40.16 23.68 -5.08
N MET A 1027 -41.43 23.58 -4.69
CA MET A 1027 -42.44 22.77 -5.40
C MET A 1027 -42.55 23.14 -6.87
N ASP A 1028 -42.58 24.44 -7.19
CA ASP A 1028 -42.72 24.93 -8.57
C ASP A 1028 -41.49 24.62 -9.44
N LYS A 1029 -40.30 24.58 -8.83
CA LYS A 1029 -39.05 24.26 -9.53
C LYS A 1029 -38.84 22.76 -9.70
N THR A 1030 -39.23 21.95 -8.72
CA THR A 1030 -38.89 20.52 -8.65
C THR A 1030 -40.04 19.59 -9.04
N GLY A 1031 -41.28 20.08 -8.97
CA GLY A 1031 -42.48 19.26 -9.12
C GLY A 1031 -42.75 18.35 -7.91
N GLU A 1032 -42.16 18.63 -6.75
CA GLU A 1032 -42.47 17.91 -5.50
C GLU A 1032 -43.85 18.32 -4.96
N HIS A 1033 -44.85 17.47 -5.14
CA HIS A 1033 -46.23 17.78 -4.72
C HIS A 1033 -46.69 16.99 -3.48
N TYR A 1034 -45.88 16.07 -2.96
CA TYR A 1034 -46.29 15.17 -1.87
C TYR A 1034 -46.72 15.86 -0.56
N CYS A 1035 -46.21 17.07 -0.29
CA CYS A 1035 -46.59 17.85 0.89
C CYS A 1035 -47.46 19.07 0.57
N GLU A 1036 -48.00 19.18 -0.65
CA GLU A 1036 -48.78 20.35 -1.09
C GLU A 1036 -50.08 20.54 -0.29
N ALA A 1037 -50.75 19.44 0.10
CA ALA A 1037 -51.92 19.50 0.98
C ALA A 1037 -51.57 20.12 2.35
N GLU A 1038 -50.44 19.72 2.94
CA GLU A 1038 -49.96 20.28 4.21
C GLU A 1038 -49.53 21.74 4.07
N TRP A 1039 -48.93 22.14 2.95
CA TRP A 1039 -48.60 23.53 2.68
C TRP A 1039 -49.84 24.43 2.77
N HIS A 1040 -50.93 24.02 2.10
CA HIS A 1040 -52.20 24.75 2.15
C HIS A 1040 -52.80 24.76 3.56
N ARG A 1041 -52.74 23.63 4.27
CA ARG A 1041 -53.22 23.52 5.66
C ARG A 1041 -52.47 24.46 6.60
N ILE A 1042 -51.14 24.43 6.60
CA ILE A 1042 -50.29 25.28 7.45
C ILE A 1042 -50.49 26.75 7.09
N LYS A 1043 -50.65 27.10 5.81
CA LYS A 1043 -50.98 28.47 5.39
C LYS A 1043 -52.30 28.93 6.02
N GLY A 1044 -53.33 28.08 5.99
CA GLY A 1044 -54.62 28.37 6.62
C GLY A 1044 -54.48 28.63 8.13
N GLU A 1045 -53.72 27.80 8.84
CA GLU A 1045 -53.43 27.98 10.27
C GLU A 1045 -52.74 29.31 10.58
N LEU A 1046 -51.69 29.65 9.82
CA LEU A 1046 -50.94 30.90 9.99
C LEU A 1046 -51.85 32.13 9.75
N LEU A 1047 -52.71 32.08 8.73
CA LEU A 1047 -53.66 33.16 8.45
C LEU A 1047 -54.69 33.37 9.58
N LEU A 1048 -55.13 32.29 10.24
CA LEU A 1048 -55.99 32.40 11.43
C LEU A 1048 -55.26 33.04 12.61
N GLN A 1049 -53.99 32.69 12.84
CA GLN A 1049 -53.19 33.26 13.94
C GLN A 1049 -52.92 34.76 13.75
N GLY A 1050 -52.69 35.20 12.50
CA GLY A 1050 -52.42 36.61 12.17
C GLY A 1050 -53.57 37.57 12.48
N GLN A 1051 -54.79 37.07 12.67
CA GLN A 1051 -55.96 37.88 13.05
C GLN A 1051 -55.91 38.35 14.51
N SER A 1052 -55.13 37.70 15.37
CA SER A 1052 -54.99 38.07 16.78
C SER A 1052 -54.09 39.31 16.98
N SER A 1053 -53.47 39.83 15.91
CA SER A 1053 -52.59 41.01 15.95
C SER A 1053 -53.33 42.27 15.47
N PRO A 1054 -53.32 43.39 16.22
CA PRO A 1054 -54.07 44.59 15.87
C PRO A 1054 -53.46 45.27 14.63
N GLY A 1055 -54.10 45.11 13.47
CA GLY A 1055 -53.71 45.79 12.22
C GLY A 1055 -53.88 45.01 10.90
N LEU A 1056 -54.30 43.73 10.93
CA LEU A 1056 -54.48 42.91 9.72
C LEU A 1056 -55.96 42.59 9.40
N ARG A 1057 -56.21 42.31 8.12
CA ARG A 1057 -57.46 42.49 7.35
C ARG A 1057 -58.69 41.73 7.86
N PRO A 1058 -59.92 42.26 7.67
CA PRO A 1058 -61.19 41.61 8.05
C PRO A 1058 -61.54 40.29 7.30
N ASP A 1059 -60.85 39.94 6.21
CA ASP A 1059 -61.17 38.80 5.34
C ASP A 1059 -60.41 37.48 5.63
N GLY A 1060 -59.57 37.44 6.69
CA GLY A 1060 -58.66 36.31 6.96
C GLY A 1060 -59.33 34.95 7.17
N ASN A 1061 -60.58 34.91 7.67
CA ASN A 1061 -61.31 33.66 7.88
C ASN A 1061 -61.73 33.01 6.55
N ALA A 1062 -62.12 33.81 5.56
CA ALA A 1062 -62.48 33.30 4.24
C ALA A 1062 -61.24 32.79 3.49
N GLU A 1063 -60.10 33.48 3.62
CA GLU A 1063 -58.83 33.04 3.03
C GLU A 1063 -58.32 31.74 3.68
N ALA A 1064 -58.43 31.60 5.00
CA ALA A 1064 -58.08 30.37 5.71
C ALA A 1064 -59.01 29.20 5.36
N GLU A 1065 -60.33 29.44 5.32
CA GLU A 1065 -61.33 28.46 4.88
C GLU A 1065 -61.04 27.96 3.46
N ALA A 1066 -60.73 28.87 2.53
CA ALA A 1066 -60.32 28.52 1.17
C ALA A 1066 -59.02 27.69 1.13
N CYS A 1067 -58.06 27.98 2.00
CA CYS A 1067 -56.84 27.18 2.12
C CYS A 1067 -57.13 25.75 2.59
N PHE A 1068 -57.99 25.55 3.59
CA PHE A 1068 -58.35 24.20 4.05
C PHE A 1068 -59.15 23.42 3.01
N HIS A 1069 -60.08 24.05 2.29
CA HIS A 1069 -60.75 23.42 1.16
C HIS A 1069 -59.76 22.97 0.10
N LYS A 1070 -58.81 23.84 -0.27
CA LYS A 1070 -57.78 23.51 -1.25
C LYS A 1070 -56.89 22.35 -0.78
N ALA A 1071 -56.53 22.32 0.51
CA ALA A 1071 -55.80 21.20 1.10
C ALA A 1071 -56.56 19.87 1.01
N ILE A 1072 -57.86 19.86 1.32
CA ILE A 1072 -58.74 18.69 1.19
C ILE A 1072 -58.82 18.23 -0.28
N ASP A 1073 -59.01 19.15 -1.22
CA ASP A 1073 -59.12 18.83 -2.64
C ASP A 1073 -57.83 18.20 -3.18
N ILE A 1074 -56.67 18.76 -2.81
CA ILE A 1074 -55.36 18.20 -3.19
C ILE A 1074 -55.16 16.83 -2.55
N ALA A 1075 -55.46 16.68 -1.25
CA ALA A 1075 -55.34 15.40 -0.57
C ALA A 1075 -56.21 14.32 -1.24
N ARG A 1076 -57.44 14.65 -1.64
CA ARG A 1076 -58.32 13.75 -2.40
C ARG A 1076 -57.76 13.38 -3.76
N GLN A 1077 -57.23 14.35 -4.51
CA GLN A 1077 -56.58 14.11 -5.81
C GLN A 1077 -55.37 13.17 -5.69
N GLN A 1078 -54.63 13.29 -4.59
CA GLN A 1078 -53.48 12.44 -4.29
C GLN A 1078 -53.86 11.10 -3.64
N HIS A 1079 -55.13 10.92 -3.26
CA HIS A 1079 -55.61 9.83 -2.40
C HIS A 1079 -54.96 9.80 -1.00
N ALA A 1080 -54.50 10.93 -0.51
CA ALA A 1080 -53.78 11.09 0.75
C ALA A 1080 -54.73 11.27 1.96
N ARG A 1081 -55.35 10.18 2.42
CA ARG A 1081 -56.38 10.21 3.48
C ARG A 1081 -55.88 10.84 4.79
N SER A 1082 -54.63 10.62 5.17
CA SER A 1082 -54.06 11.19 6.40
C SER A 1082 -53.95 12.73 6.34
N PHE A 1083 -53.61 13.27 5.17
CA PHE A 1083 -53.60 14.73 4.97
C PHE A 1083 -55.01 15.30 4.84
N GLU A 1084 -55.94 14.57 4.21
CA GLU A 1084 -57.36 14.96 4.16
C GLU A 1084 -57.95 15.09 5.57
N LEU A 1085 -57.67 14.12 6.44
CA LEU A 1085 -58.09 14.12 7.83
C LEU A 1085 -57.65 15.38 8.56
N ARG A 1086 -56.36 15.74 8.49
CA ARG A 1086 -55.83 16.93 9.14
C ARG A 1086 -56.49 18.21 8.66
N ALA A 1087 -56.54 18.41 7.35
CA ALA A 1087 -57.13 19.60 6.76
C ALA A 1087 -58.62 19.74 7.13
N ALA A 1088 -59.35 18.62 7.20
CA ALA A 1088 -60.75 18.61 7.60
C ALA A 1088 -60.97 18.88 9.08
N VAL A 1089 -60.10 18.39 9.97
CA VAL A 1089 -60.15 18.74 11.41
C VAL A 1089 -59.94 20.24 11.60
N ASN A 1090 -58.96 20.83 10.91
CA ASN A 1090 -58.74 22.29 10.93
C ASN A 1090 -59.96 23.08 10.41
N LEU A 1091 -60.56 22.63 9.30
CA LEU A 1091 -61.78 23.25 8.75
C LEU A 1091 -62.97 23.13 9.69
N ALA A 1092 -63.16 21.95 10.30
CA ALA A 1092 -64.22 21.69 11.27
C ALA A 1092 -64.10 22.59 12.50
N HIS A 1093 -62.88 22.79 13.02
CA HIS A 1093 -62.64 23.75 14.10
C HIS A 1093 -63.03 25.19 13.71
N LEU A 1094 -62.64 25.64 12.51
CA LEU A 1094 -63.01 26.97 12.01
C LEU A 1094 -64.54 27.11 11.87
N TRP A 1095 -65.20 26.12 11.27
CA TRP A 1095 -66.66 26.09 11.14
C TRP A 1095 -67.37 26.08 12.48
N ARG A 1096 -66.86 25.36 13.47
CA ARG A 1096 -67.40 25.36 14.83
C ARG A 1096 -67.28 26.73 15.49
N GLN A 1097 -66.16 27.44 15.30
CA GLN A 1097 -66.00 28.83 15.75
C GLN A 1097 -66.98 29.79 15.06
N GLN A 1098 -67.36 29.49 13.81
CA GLN A 1098 -68.37 30.24 13.04
C GLN A 1098 -69.82 29.77 13.32
N GLY A 1099 -70.05 28.79 14.19
CA GLY A 1099 -71.38 28.24 14.50
C GLY A 1099 -71.93 27.21 13.50
N LYS A 1100 -71.15 26.78 12.50
CA LYS A 1100 -71.51 25.79 11.47
C LYS A 1100 -71.25 24.34 11.94
N VAL A 1101 -71.93 23.91 13.00
CA VAL A 1101 -71.66 22.59 13.65
C VAL A 1101 -72.09 21.38 12.81
N GLU A 1102 -73.24 21.46 12.14
CA GLU A 1102 -73.76 20.34 11.33
C GLU A 1102 -72.86 20.02 10.11
N PRO A 1103 -72.42 21.00 9.29
CA PRO A 1103 -71.45 20.77 8.22
C PRO A 1103 -70.12 20.18 8.72
N ALA A 1104 -69.62 20.64 9.86
CA ALA A 1104 -68.39 20.12 10.47
C ALA A 1104 -68.53 18.65 10.86
N THR A 1105 -69.65 18.28 11.50
CA THR A 1105 -69.92 16.90 11.92
C THR A 1105 -70.06 15.96 10.73
N GLN A 1106 -70.77 16.38 9.68
CA GLN A 1106 -70.93 15.58 8.45
C GLN A 1106 -69.60 15.34 7.74
N LEU A 1107 -68.74 16.37 7.65
CA LEU A 1107 -67.41 16.26 7.04
C LEU A 1107 -66.53 15.24 7.79
N LEU A 1108 -66.41 15.37 9.12
CA LEU A 1108 -65.58 14.50 9.93
C LEU A 1108 -66.09 13.05 9.96
N ALA A 1109 -67.42 12.84 10.00
CA ALA A 1109 -68.01 11.51 9.93
C ALA A 1109 -67.68 10.79 8.61
N GLY A 1110 -67.74 11.51 7.49
CA GLY A 1110 -67.37 10.98 6.17
C GLY A 1110 -65.91 10.56 6.09
N ILE A 1111 -65.01 11.35 6.67
CA ILE A 1111 -63.57 11.03 6.68
C ILE A 1111 -63.26 9.87 7.62
N LYS A 1112 -63.83 9.86 8.83
CA LYS A 1112 -63.64 8.77 9.79
C LYS A 1112 -64.02 7.40 9.22
N ALA A 1113 -65.08 7.35 8.41
CA ALA A 1113 -65.52 6.11 7.75
C ALA A 1113 -64.48 5.55 6.75
N GLY A 1114 -63.54 6.37 6.29
CA GLY A 1114 -62.46 5.98 5.38
C GLY A 1114 -61.25 5.34 6.05
N PHE A 1115 -61.17 5.31 7.38
CA PHE A 1115 -60.05 4.71 8.12
C PHE A 1115 -60.44 3.33 8.69
N THR A 1116 -59.54 2.36 8.54
CA THR A 1116 -59.72 0.98 9.04
C THR A 1116 -58.79 0.63 10.21
N GLU A 1117 -57.82 1.48 10.52
CA GLU A 1117 -56.79 1.28 11.54
C GLU A 1117 -56.29 2.64 12.07
N GLY A 1118 -55.41 2.66 13.07
CA GLY A 1118 -54.81 3.89 13.58
C GLY A 1118 -55.66 4.75 14.49
N PHE A 1119 -56.71 4.17 15.11
CA PHE A 1119 -57.66 4.91 15.94
C PHE A 1119 -57.02 5.56 17.19
N ASP A 1120 -55.83 5.11 17.60
CA ASP A 1120 -55.07 5.67 18.74
C ASP A 1120 -54.10 6.79 18.34
N SER A 1121 -53.97 7.07 17.03
CA SER A 1121 -53.09 8.13 16.51
C SER A 1121 -53.50 9.53 17.00
N ALA A 1122 -52.55 10.47 16.98
CA ALA A 1122 -52.82 11.86 17.37
C ALA A 1122 -53.91 12.49 16.48
N ASP A 1123 -53.87 12.24 15.17
CA ASP A 1123 -54.85 12.81 14.23
C ASP A 1123 -56.27 12.27 14.48
N MET A 1124 -56.42 10.99 14.86
CA MET A 1124 -57.72 10.40 15.21
C MET A 1124 -58.24 10.88 16.57
N ARG A 1125 -57.34 11.17 17.52
CA ARG A 1125 -57.69 11.83 18.78
C ARG A 1125 -58.17 13.26 18.54
N ASP A 1126 -57.50 14.01 17.68
CA ASP A 1126 -57.93 15.37 17.31
C ASP A 1126 -59.30 15.34 16.62
N LEU A 1127 -59.57 14.36 15.73
CA LEU A 1127 -60.90 14.15 15.16
C LEU A 1127 -61.97 13.83 16.22
N ALA A 1128 -61.62 13.13 17.31
CA ALA A 1128 -62.56 12.85 18.39
C ALA A 1128 -62.85 14.08 19.28
N LEU A 1129 -61.93 15.06 19.31
CA LEU A 1129 -62.06 16.31 20.06
C LEU A 1129 -62.77 17.42 19.28
N ALA A 1130 -62.59 17.44 17.95
CA ALA A 1130 -63.19 18.40 17.01
C ALA A 1130 -64.71 18.22 16.91
#